data_AF-N0BMZ8-F1
#
_entry.id   AF-N0BMZ8-F1
#
_cell.length_a   1.000
_cell.length_b   1.000
_cell.length_c   1.000
_cell.angle_alpha   90.00
_cell.angle_beta   90.00
_cell.angle_gamma   90.00
#
_symmetry.space_group_name_H-M   'P 1'
#
loop_
_entity.id
_entity.type
_entity.pdbx_description
1 polymer ?
#
loop_
_entity_poly.entity_id
_entity_poly.type
_entity_poly.pdbx_seq_one_letter_code
_entity_poly.pdbx_strand_id
1 'polypeptide(L)'
;MVEPTRELLWGIGESAILYIHYLLFIAAAAVLLLGVYQWYNILRLGRSDEDRFSNPGRRLWWVIRDAFLFARLFIREAKMGVMHLLMLWGLIVLTIGTVILTIADHFESSFFRGTFYLIHEAAMDLAGLALIAGLVIAALNRYIIKPSRFAKKWEHAKDDGLVLFGLIAITVLGFLVESIRLASGMPPYTAIIGGAISSTLPFNLEAYRALWSIHSLFAMLFVALIPFTKLAHVIAAPLNILTRTERVATRGIEDEEYMGAIEPKDLQWRDMLSSLACMRCGRCQDACPAFNSGTTLSPMYLMQNLRKTLSDSHDFLGRPKEETVLLDSVLDMDAVWACTTCRACMEMCPVYIEHMEIIVEMRRGVVESGEAPPDIRDFLTNIQKQKNPWGEAKFKRDAWAKELDVPRAKNAEFEWLWWVGCGHSFDNRNKIVSKKLVEILNAIGFSYAILGREEGCCGNDVRRVGEEGLFQLLMEENTATFEKYGVERIVATSPHCYNAFKNEYEGYDVKFILEIIYEAIKDGRLKLKKPINKKVTFHDPCYLGRYNGMYELPREILKTIPGIELVEMPRNRERSFCCGAGGGNLVREYPGEDRPNNIRAKEAAGTGAEILAVACPFCMIMLEDGVKTQKLDEQLSVMDVIELVYESAFGEE
;
A
#
# COMPACT_ATOMS: atom_id res chain seq x y z
N MET A 1 39.92 43.38 -11.30
CA MET A 1 39.56 42.10 -10.65
C MET A 1 39.35 41.08 -11.76
N VAL A 2 40.00 39.92 -11.67
CA VAL A 2 39.76 38.83 -12.63
C VAL A 2 38.34 38.33 -12.40
N GLU A 3 37.53 38.27 -13.46
CA GLU A 3 36.16 37.75 -13.37
C GLU A 3 36.20 36.27 -12.96
N PRO A 4 35.43 35.84 -11.94
CA PRO A 4 35.40 34.44 -11.52
C PRO A 4 35.06 33.50 -12.67
N THR A 5 35.93 32.54 -12.96
CA THR A 5 35.74 31.53 -14.00
C THR A 5 36.73 30.40 -13.80
N ARG A 6 36.52 29.28 -14.51
CA ARG A 6 37.50 28.21 -14.67
C ARG A 6 37.59 27.75 -16.12
N GLU A 7 38.70 27.13 -16.48
CA GLU A 7 38.78 26.36 -17.73
C GLU A 7 37.85 25.15 -17.63
N LEU A 8 37.01 24.97 -18.66
CA LEU A 8 36.12 23.83 -18.75
C LEU A 8 36.91 22.59 -19.17
N LEU A 9 36.60 21.44 -18.57
CA LEU A 9 37.35 20.19 -18.75
C LEU A 9 38.88 20.36 -18.59
N TRP A 10 39.30 21.24 -17.68
CA TRP A 10 40.70 21.55 -17.40
C TRP A 10 41.57 20.29 -17.31
N GLY A 11 42.67 20.27 -18.07
CA GLY A 11 43.63 19.15 -18.11
C GLY A 11 43.16 17.90 -18.87
N ILE A 12 41.92 17.90 -19.39
CA ILE A 12 41.27 16.79 -20.12
C ILE A 12 40.93 17.18 -21.57
N GLY A 13 40.53 18.43 -21.83
CA GLY A 13 39.95 18.91 -23.11
C GLY A 13 40.70 18.52 -24.39
N GLU A 14 42.03 18.59 -24.39
CA GLU A 14 42.88 18.29 -25.57
C GLU A 14 43.43 16.86 -25.60
N SER A 15 43.04 16.01 -24.65
CA SER A 15 43.60 14.66 -24.51
C SER A 15 42.72 13.60 -25.20
N ALA A 16 43.35 12.52 -25.69
CA ALA A 16 42.64 11.34 -26.23
C ALA A 16 41.63 10.74 -25.22
N ILE A 17 41.82 11.04 -23.93
CA ILE A 17 40.94 10.65 -22.82
C ILE A 17 39.52 11.16 -23.06
N LEU A 18 39.33 12.40 -23.54
CA LEU A 18 37.99 12.97 -23.73
C LEU A 18 37.17 12.19 -24.78
N TYR A 19 37.78 11.87 -25.93
CA TYR A 19 37.11 11.09 -26.98
C TYR A 19 36.74 9.68 -26.53
N ILE A 20 37.63 9.02 -25.77
CA ILE A 20 37.33 7.70 -25.18
C ILE A 20 36.13 7.81 -24.23
N HIS A 21 36.05 8.87 -23.42
CA HIS A 21 34.93 9.08 -22.52
C HIS A 21 33.62 9.35 -23.25
N TYR A 22 33.62 10.09 -24.36
CA TYR A 22 32.42 10.24 -25.18
C TYR A 22 31.95 8.90 -25.75
N LEU A 23 32.85 8.05 -26.23
CA LEU A 23 32.50 6.70 -26.69
C LEU A 23 31.92 5.84 -25.56
N LEU A 24 32.51 5.88 -24.37
CA LEU A 24 32.01 5.17 -23.19
C LEU A 24 30.65 5.70 -22.73
N PHE A 25 30.42 7.01 -22.84
CA PHE A 25 29.13 7.62 -22.51
C PHE A 25 28.05 7.18 -23.49
N ILE A 26 28.34 7.16 -24.80
CA ILE A 26 27.44 6.63 -25.82
C ILE A 26 27.14 5.15 -25.56
N ALA A 27 28.15 4.35 -25.21
CA ALA A 27 27.96 2.94 -24.86
C ALA A 27 27.08 2.77 -23.61
N ALA A 28 27.31 3.56 -22.55
CA ALA A 28 26.50 3.55 -21.33
C ALA A 28 25.05 3.96 -21.59
N ALA A 29 24.83 5.00 -22.41
CA ALA A 29 23.50 5.44 -22.83
C ALA A 29 22.79 4.37 -23.68
N ALA A 30 23.52 3.70 -24.59
CA ALA A 30 22.96 2.60 -25.37
C ALA A 30 22.54 1.42 -24.47
N VAL A 31 23.36 1.04 -23.48
CA VAL A 31 23.00 0.00 -22.51
C VAL A 31 21.78 0.38 -21.69
N LEU A 32 21.69 1.63 -21.22
CA LEU A 32 20.51 2.15 -20.53
C LEU A 32 19.26 2.03 -21.42
N LEU A 33 19.32 2.53 -22.66
CA LEU A 33 18.20 2.52 -23.60
C LEU A 33 17.77 1.10 -23.98
N LEU A 34 18.73 0.17 -24.17
CA LEU A 34 18.44 -1.24 -24.41
C LEU A 34 17.75 -1.89 -23.21
N GLY A 35 18.18 -1.61 -21.98
CA GLY A 35 17.51 -2.11 -20.78
C GLY A 35 16.10 -1.54 -20.60
N VAL A 36 15.89 -0.25 -20.90
CA VAL A 36 14.55 0.36 -20.90
C VAL A 36 13.67 -0.28 -21.98
N TYR A 37 14.22 -0.51 -23.18
CA TYR A 37 13.52 -1.17 -24.28
C TYR A 37 13.14 -2.63 -23.95
N GLN A 38 14.04 -3.37 -23.30
CA GLN A 38 13.78 -4.71 -22.79
C GLN A 38 12.58 -4.70 -21.85
N TRP A 39 12.59 -3.82 -20.84
CA TRP A 39 11.47 -3.71 -19.91
C TRP A 39 10.18 -3.26 -20.60
N TYR A 40 10.24 -2.31 -21.52
CA TYR A 40 9.07 -1.93 -22.31
C TYR A 40 8.45 -3.14 -23.03
N ASN A 41 9.27 -4.00 -23.64
CA ASN A 41 8.82 -5.21 -24.30
C ASN A 41 8.23 -6.25 -23.34
N ILE A 42 8.75 -6.37 -22.12
CA ILE A 42 8.19 -7.24 -21.09
C ILE A 42 6.84 -6.70 -20.61
N LEU A 43 6.77 -5.40 -20.29
CA LEU A 43 5.57 -4.77 -19.73
C LEU A 43 4.38 -4.85 -20.69
N ARG A 44 4.59 -4.69 -22.01
CA ARG A 44 3.52 -4.76 -23.01
C ARG A 44 2.94 -6.17 -23.24
N LEU A 45 3.54 -7.21 -22.66
CA LEU A 45 2.96 -8.57 -22.70
C LEU A 45 1.79 -8.71 -21.73
N GLY A 46 1.68 -7.81 -20.75
CA GLY A 46 0.60 -7.85 -19.78
C GLY A 46 -0.72 -7.47 -20.41
N ARG A 47 -1.80 -8.00 -19.84
CA ARG A 47 -3.16 -7.66 -20.25
C ARG A 47 -3.43 -6.15 -20.16
N SER A 48 -4.50 -5.74 -20.85
CA SER A 48 -5.04 -4.39 -20.73
C SER A 48 -5.39 -4.04 -19.28
N ASP A 49 -5.25 -2.77 -18.96
CA ASP A 49 -5.59 -2.20 -17.67
C ASP A 49 -6.73 -1.18 -17.86
N GLU A 50 -7.32 -0.74 -16.76
CA GLU A 50 -8.28 0.37 -16.76
C GLU A 50 -7.65 1.67 -17.32
N ASP A 51 -8.47 2.70 -17.60
CA ASP A 51 -7.92 4.00 -18.00
C ASP A 51 -7.15 4.66 -16.84
N ARG A 52 -5.83 4.53 -16.93
CA ARG A 52 -4.84 5.02 -15.96
C ARG A 52 -4.26 6.39 -16.33
N PHE A 53 -4.75 7.01 -17.40
CA PHE A 53 -4.28 8.30 -17.91
C PHE A 53 -5.35 9.41 -17.90
N SER A 54 -6.58 9.07 -17.53
CA SER A 54 -7.64 10.02 -17.14
C SER A 54 -7.15 11.13 -16.19
N ASN A 55 -7.68 12.35 -16.28
CA ASN A 55 -7.31 13.48 -15.41
C ASN A 55 -5.80 13.81 -15.35
N PRO A 56 -5.14 14.10 -16.49
CA PRO A 56 -3.68 14.19 -16.57
C PRO A 56 -3.07 15.24 -15.63
N GLY A 57 -3.73 16.39 -15.44
CA GLY A 57 -3.26 17.44 -14.52
C GLY A 57 -3.19 16.97 -13.06
N ARG A 58 -4.22 16.22 -12.61
CA ARG A 58 -4.26 15.66 -11.24
C ARG A 58 -3.18 14.59 -11.06
N ARG A 59 -2.99 13.73 -12.05
CA ARG A 59 -1.98 12.66 -12.03
C ARG A 59 -0.57 13.24 -12.00
N LEU A 60 -0.30 14.25 -12.83
CA LEU A 60 0.98 14.97 -12.83
C LEU A 60 1.24 15.64 -11.48
N TRP A 61 0.21 16.24 -10.86
CA TRP A 61 0.34 16.78 -9.50
C TRP A 61 0.75 15.72 -8.48
N TRP A 62 0.21 14.50 -8.54
CA TRP A 62 0.65 13.43 -7.63
C TRP A 62 2.10 13.05 -7.84
N VAL A 63 2.59 13.04 -9.09
CA VAL A 63 4.01 12.81 -9.36
C VAL A 63 4.86 13.89 -8.69
N ILE A 64 4.51 15.16 -8.85
CA ILE A 64 5.22 16.26 -8.18
C ILE A 64 5.18 16.09 -6.66
N ARG A 65 3.97 15.90 -6.10
CA ARG A 65 3.73 15.81 -4.67
C ARG A 65 4.40 14.60 -4.01
N ASP A 66 4.32 13.43 -4.64
CA ASP A 66 4.70 12.16 -4.00
C ASP A 66 6.04 11.61 -4.50
N ALA A 67 6.46 11.90 -5.74
CA ALA A 67 7.76 11.47 -6.26
C ALA A 67 8.88 12.48 -6.00
N PHE A 68 8.61 13.79 -6.16
CA PHE A 68 9.64 14.84 -6.04
C PHE A 68 9.65 15.55 -4.69
N LEU A 69 8.46 15.76 -4.09
CA LEU A 69 8.32 16.36 -2.76
C LEU A 69 8.18 15.30 -1.65
N PHE A 70 8.03 14.02 -2.01
CA PHE A 70 7.92 12.90 -1.08
C PHE A 70 6.83 13.05 -0.01
N ALA A 71 5.76 13.81 -0.27
CA ALA A 71 4.76 14.17 0.76
C ALA A 71 4.15 12.94 1.43
N ARG A 72 3.78 11.91 0.64
CA ARG A 72 3.31 10.63 1.18
C ARG A 72 4.33 9.97 2.09
N LEU A 73 5.62 9.97 1.72
CA LEU A 73 6.68 9.39 2.54
C LEU A 73 6.91 10.21 3.81
N PHE A 74 6.80 11.54 3.76
CA PHE A 74 6.91 12.41 4.95
C PHE A 74 5.80 12.14 5.98
N ILE A 75 4.55 12.03 5.52
CA ILE A 75 3.38 11.74 6.38
C ILE A 75 3.53 10.37 7.06
N ARG A 76 4.14 9.40 6.38
CA ARG A 76 4.26 8.02 6.86
C ARG A 76 5.53 7.80 7.70
N GLU A 77 6.65 8.39 7.31
CA GLU A 77 7.96 8.23 7.95
C GLU A 77 8.91 9.40 7.61
N ALA A 78 8.73 10.54 8.30
CA ALA A 78 9.43 11.80 8.03
C ALA A 78 10.96 11.69 7.84
N LYS A 79 11.65 10.91 8.70
CA LYS A 79 13.10 10.67 8.58
C LYS A 79 13.50 10.16 7.20
N MET A 80 12.69 9.26 6.65
CA MET A 80 12.96 8.65 5.34
C MET A 80 12.54 9.57 4.19
N GLY A 81 11.58 10.46 4.42
CA GLY A 81 11.28 11.59 3.53
C GLY A 81 12.48 12.54 3.39
N VAL A 82 13.07 12.97 4.50
CA VAL A 82 14.28 13.83 4.49
C VAL A 82 15.43 13.15 3.73
N MET A 83 15.69 11.88 4.05
CA MET A 83 16.72 11.09 3.38
C MET A 83 16.57 11.09 1.85
N HIS A 84 15.36 10.81 1.34
CA HIS A 84 15.13 10.76 -0.10
C HIS A 84 15.12 12.16 -0.75
N LEU A 85 14.63 13.18 -0.04
CA LEU A 85 14.68 14.56 -0.53
C LEU A 85 16.14 14.99 -0.80
N LEU A 86 17.03 14.73 0.17
CA LEU A 86 18.46 15.02 0.05
C LEU A 86 19.11 14.22 -1.10
N MET A 87 18.80 12.93 -1.20
CA MET A 87 19.36 12.07 -2.26
C MET A 87 18.89 12.48 -3.66
N LEU A 88 17.57 12.66 -3.85
CA LEU A 88 16.99 12.97 -5.15
C LEU A 88 17.46 14.33 -5.66
N TRP A 89 17.31 15.39 -4.86
CA TRP A 89 17.67 16.73 -5.28
C TRP A 89 19.18 16.92 -5.37
N GLY A 90 19.96 16.25 -4.49
CA GLY A 90 21.40 16.17 -4.63
C GLY A 90 21.81 15.58 -5.99
N LEU A 91 21.24 14.43 -6.37
CA LEU A 91 21.53 13.79 -7.65
C LEU A 91 21.06 14.61 -8.86
N ILE A 92 19.87 15.21 -8.81
CA ILE A 92 19.34 16.05 -9.89
C ILE A 92 20.24 17.27 -10.11
N VAL A 93 20.59 18.01 -9.05
CA VAL A 93 21.41 19.22 -9.18
C VAL A 93 22.81 18.88 -9.68
N LEU A 94 23.44 17.80 -9.18
CA LEU A 94 24.73 17.33 -9.67
C LEU A 94 24.67 16.94 -11.15
N THR A 95 23.60 16.27 -11.58
CA THR A 95 23.41 15.86 -12.98
C THR A 95 23.23 17.07 -13.88
N ILE A 96 22.33 18.00 -13.51
CA ILE A 96 22.07 19.23 -14.27
C ILE A 96 23.35 20.07 -14.36
N GLY A 97 24.06 20.26 -13.25
CA GLY A 97 25.29 21.06 -13.25
C GLY A 97 26.39 20.43 -14.09
N THR A 98 26.47 19.10 -14.16
CA THR A 98 27.39 18.38 -15.06
C THR A 98 26.99 18.59 -16.52
N VAL A 99 25.70 18.48 -16.86
CA VAL A 99 25.20 18.72 -18.23
C VAL A 99 25.46 20.16 -18.67
N ILE A 100 25.19 21.15 -17.81
CA ILE A 100 25.47 22.56 -18.09
C ILE A 100 26.96 22.76 -18.40
N LEU A 101 27.84 22.13 -17.63
CA LEU A 101 29.28 22.22 -17.87
C LEU A 101 29.67 21.65 -19.24
N THR A 102 29.15 20.48 -19.62
CA THR A 102 29.44 19.87 -20.92
C THR A 102 28.91 20.71 -22.08
N ILE A 103 27.72 21.30 -21.94
CA ILE A 103 27.16 22.23 -22.95
C ILE A 103 28.03 23.48 -23.06
N ALA A 104 28.40 24.08 -21.93
CA ALA A 104 29.22 25.29 -21.92
C ALA A 104 30.59 25.06 -22.59
N ASP A 105 31.17 23.88 -22.39
CA ASP A 105 32.43 23.46 -23.02
C ASP A 105 32.27 23.29 -24.53
N HIS A 106 31.29 22.47 -24.95
CA HIS A 106 31.08 22.14 -26.36
C HIS A 106 30.73 23.34 -27.24
N PHE A 107 29.98 24.30 -26.70
CA PHE A 107 29.58 25.52 -27.41
C PHE A 107 30.47 26.72 -27.09
N GLU A 108 31.63 26.51 -26.44
CA GLU A 108 32.58 27.57 -26.04
C GLU A 108 31.89 28.78 -25.39
N SER A 109 30.92 28.49 -24.53
CA SER A 109 29.95 29.48 -24.09
C SER A 109 30.54 30.48 -23.09
N SER A 110 30.40 31.77 -23.37
CA SER A 110 30.91 32.86 -22.53
C SER A 110 30.12 33.07 -21.22
N PHE A 111 28.97 32.42 -21.04
CA PHE A 111 28.11 32.60 -19.85
C PHE A 111 28.67 31.96 -18.58
N PHE A 112 29.65 31.05 -18.67
CA PHE A 112 30.18 30.30 -17.54
C PHE A 112 31.22 31.11 -16.73
N ARG A 113 30.88 32.35 -16.38
CA ARG A 113 31.74 33.33 -15.70
C ARG A 113 30.96 34.14 -14.66
N GLY A 114 31.67 34.90 -13.84
CA GLY A 114 31.10 35.83 -12.87
C GLY A 114 30.16 35.15 -11.89
N THR A 115 29.01 35.79 -11.64
CA THR A 115 28.00 35.32 -10.69
C THR A 115 27.45 33.94 -11.05
N PHE A 116 27.30 33.62 -12.34
CA PHE A 116 26.77 32.31 -12.76
C PHE A 116 27.69 31.18 -12.31
N TYR A 117 29.00 31.34 -12.54
CA TYR A 117 30.00 30.37 -12.10
C TYR A 117 29.97 30.16 -10.58
N LEU A 118 29.91 31.25 -9.81
CA LEU A 118 29.86 31.18 -8.34
C LEU A 118 28.61 30.45 -7.83
N ILE A 119 27.44 30.66 -8.45
CA ILE A 119 26.20 29.96 -8.13
C ILE A 119 26.31 28.47 -8.50
N HIS A 120 26.83 28.17 -9.70
CA HIS A 120 27.00 26.80 -10.16
C HIS A 120 27.91 26.00 -9.22
N GLU A 121 29.08 26.54 -8.88
CA GLU A 121 30.04 25.90 -7.98
C GLU A 121 29.44 25.68 -6.58
N ALA A 122 28.80 26.70 -6.00
CA ALA A 122 28.13 26.57 -4.71
C ALA A 122 26.99 25.52 -4.74
N ALA A 123 26.20 25.50 -5.82
CA ALA A 123 25.10 24.55 -5.97
C ALA A 123 25.59 23.10 -6.09
N MET A 124 26.68 22.86 -6.82
CA MET A 124 27.30 21.53 -6.95
C MET A 124 27.82 21.02 -5.60
N ASP A 125 28.50 21.88 -4.83
CA ASP A 125 29.03 21.53 -3.52
C ASP A 125 27.93 21.21 -2.50
N LEU A 126 26.92 22.07 -2.42
CA LEU A 126 25.77 21.86 -1.53
C LEU A 126 24.98 20.61 -1.93
N ALA A 127 24.83 20.34 -3.23
CA ALA A 127 24.17 19.15 -3.72
C ALA A 127 24.96 17.86 -3.41
N GLY A 128 26.29 17.89 -3.55
CA GLY A 128 27.18 16.79 -3.15
C GLY A 128 27.09 16.50 -1.64
N LEU A 129 27.06 17.53 -0.81
CA LEU A 129 26.89 17.40 0.63
C LEU A 129 25.52 16.85 1.01
N ALA A 130 24.45 17.35 0.37
CA ALA A 130 23.10 16.83 0.56
C ALA A 130 23.03 15.34 0.17
N LEU A 131 23.58 14.96 -0.99
CA LEU A 131 23.60 13.59 -1.46
C LEU A 131 24.33 12.67 -0.46
N ILE A 132 25.54 13.05 -0.01
CA ILE A 132 26.29 12.26 1.00
C ILE A 132 25.50 12.15 2.31
N ALA A 133 24.92 13.23 2.80
CA ALA A 133 24.12 13.19 4.04
C ALA A 133 22.94 12.21 3.91
N GLY A 134 22.22 12.26 2.79
CA GLY A 134 21.14 11.31 2.49
C GLY A 134 21.63 9.86 2.41
N LEU A 135 22.76 9.60 1.74
CA LEU A 135 23.36 8.27 1.63
C LEU A 135 23.84 7.73 2.98
N VAL A 136 24.40 8.58 3.85
CA VAL A 136 24.79 8.22 5.21
C VAL A 136 23.55 7.85 6.02
N ILE A 137 22.46 8.63 5.97
CA ILE A 137 21.21 8.27 6.66
C ILE A 137 20.69 6.92 6.15
N ALA A 138 20.76 6.65 4.84
CA ALA A 138 20.39 5.36 4.26
C ALA A 138 21.27 4.22 4.78
N ALA A 139 22.58 4.43 4.83
CA ALA A 139 23.56 3.46 5.33
C ALA A 139 23.32 3.15 6.82
N LEU A 140 23.16 4.18 7.65
CA LEU A 140 22.89 4.05 9.08
C LEU A 140 21.59 3.31 9.33
N ASN A 141 20.52 3.66 8.61
CA ASN A 141 19.23 3.00 8.77
C ASN A 141 19.29 1.53 8.38
N ARG A 142 20.08 1.19 7.36
CA ARG A 142 20.13 -0.16 6.79
C ARG A 142 21.11 -1.10 7.50
N TYR A 143 22.27 -0.61 7.89
CA TYR A 143 23.38 -1.44 8.39
C TYR A 143 23.65 -1.29 9.88
N ILE A 144 23.15 -0.21 10.51
CA ILE A 144 23.32 0.00 11.96
C ILE A 144 22.00 -0.16 12.70
N ILE A 145 20.98 0.65 12.37
CA ILE A 145 19.68 0.62 13.06
C ILE A 145 18.93 -0.68 12.77
N LYS A 146 19.03 -1.19 11.54
CA LYS A 146 18.40 -2.44 11.08
C LYS A 146 16.95 -2.63 11.59
N PRO A 147 15.99 -1.76 11.20
CA PRO A 147 14.60 -1.94 11.54
C PRO A 147 14.09 -3.37 11.27
N SER A 148 13.12 -3.84 12.05
CA SER A 148 12.57 -5.21 11.99
C SER A 148 12.16 -5.65 10.58
N ARG A 149 11.67 -4.73 9.74
CA ARG A 149 11.39 -4.98 8.30
C ARG A 149 12.55 -5.53 7.49
N PHE A 150 13.80 -5.39 7.97
CA PHE A 150 15.00 -5.93 7.32
C PHE A 150 15.53 -7.21 7.99
N ALA A 151 14.87 -7.71 9.04
CA ALA A 151 15.28 -8.92 9.76
C ALA A 151 15.27 -10.16 8.84
N LYS A 152 14.27 -10.28 7.97
CA LYS A 152 14.29 -11.22 6.84
C LYS A 152 14.77 -10.48 5.59
N LYS A 153 15.98 -10.81 5.14
CA LYS A 153 16.54 -10.29 3.90
C LYS A 153 16.06 -11.15 2.73
N TRP A 154 15.62 -10.51 1.64
CA TRP A 154 15.39 -11.22 0.38
C TRP A 154 16.71 -11.76 -0.15
N GLU A 155 16.79 -13.05 -0.42
CA GLU A 155 18.04 -13.78 -0.64
C GLU A 155 18.83 -13.25 -1.86
N HIS A 156 18.13 -12.69 -2.85
CA HIS A 156 18.71 -12.12 -4.06
C HIS A 156 19.02 -10.61 -3.98
N ALA A 157 18.91 -9.98 -2.83
CA ALA A 157 19.23 -8.55 -2.63
C ALA A 157 20.75 -8.27 -2.54
N LYS A 158 21.49 -8.65 -3.58
CA LYS A 158 22.96 -8.48 -3.69
C LYS A 158 23.38 -7.06 -4.05
N ASP A 159 22.55 -6.36 -4.81
CA ASP A 159 22.79 -5.01 -5.34
C ASP A 159 22.56 -3.88 -4.33
N ASP A 160 21.93 -4.15 -3.17
CA ASP A 160 21.64 -3.11 -2.18
C ASP A 160 22.88 -2.40 -1.62
N GLY A 161 23.93 -3.18 -1.31
CA GLY A 161 25.20 -2.62 -0.83
C GLY A 161 26.02 -2.00 -1.94
N LEU A 162 26.03 -2.63 -3.12
CA LEU A 162 26.80 -2.16 -4.28
C LEU A 162 26.30 -0.82 -4.79
N VAL A 163 24.98 -0.62 -4.90
CA VAL A 163 24.40 0.66 -5.33
C VAL A 163 24.69 1.77 -4.32
N LEU A 164 24.57 1.49 -3.03
CA LEU A 164 24.85 2.47 -1.99
C LEU A 164 26.34 2.86 -1.97
N PHE A 165 27.23 1.87 -2.02
CA PHE A 165 28.66 2.09 -2.12
C PHE A 165 29.03 2.88 -3.39
N GLY A 166 28.46 2.49 -4.54
CA GLY A 166 28.71 3.17 -5.81
C GLY A 166 28.33 4.66 -5.78
N LEU A 167 27.17 5.00 -5.22
CA LEU A 167 26.74 6.40 -5.06
C LEU A 167 27.65 7.19 -4.11
N ILE A 168 28.06 6.59 -3.00
CA ILE A 168 29.01 7.22 -2.07
C ILE A 168 30.36 7.43 -2.77
N ALA A 169 30.87 6.41 -3.45
CA ALA A 169 32.14 6.45 -4.17
C ALA A 169 32.13 7.53 -5.25
N ILE A 170 31.10 7.59 -6.10
CA ILE A 170 30.96 8.63 -7.14
C ILE A 170 31.01 10.02 -6.51
N THR A 171 30.26 10.25 -5.43
CA THR A 171 30.18 11.56 -4.80
C THR A 171 31.49 11.97 -4.13
N VAL A 172 32.15 11.05 -3.40
CA VAL A 172 33.46 11.30 -2.78
C VAL A 172 34.54 11.55 -3.83
N LEU A 173 34.57 10.74 -4.90
CA LEU A 173 35.49 10.92 -6.01
C LEU A 173 35.29 12.29 -6.66
N GLY A 174 34.05 12.78 -6.78
CA GLY A 174 33.75 14.12 -7.30
C GLY A 174 34.40 15.23 -6.48
N PHE A 175 34.27 15.19 -5.15
CA PHE A 175 34.94 16.14 -4.26
C PHE A 175 36.47 16.05 -4.35
N LEU A 176 37.03 14.84 -4.50
CA LEU A 176 38.47 14.66 -4.65
C LEU A 176 38.98 15.22 -5.99
N VAL A 177 38.23 15.04 -7.09
CA VAL A 177 38.55 15.61 -8.40
C VAL A 177 38.64 17.13 -8.30
N GLU A 178 37.67 17.77 -7.64
CA GLU A 178 37.70 19.21 -7.40
C GLU A 178 38.87 19.63 -6.51
N SER A 179 39.12 18.90 -5.42
CA SER A 179 40.18 19.21 -4.47
C SER A 179 41.57 19.22 -5.14
N ILE A 180 41.87 18.22 -5.97
CA ILE A 180 43.14 18.14 -6.70
C ILE A 180 43.23 19.26 -7.75
N ARG A 181 42.11 19.60 -8.43
CA ARG A 181 42.09 20.74 -9.35
C ARG A 181 42.45 22.04 -8.62
N LEU A 182 41.87 22.28 -7.44
CA LEU A 182 42.15 23.49 -6.65
C LEU A 182 43.59 23.51 -6.12
N ALA A 183 44.16 22.35 -5.81
CA ALA A 183 45.57 22.23 -5.42
C ALA A 183 46.56 22.70 -6.50
N SER A 184 46.14 22.85 -7.76
CA SER A 184 46.96 23.44 -8.84
C SER A 184 47.22 24.94 -8.68
N GLY A 185 46.60 25.59 -7.69
CA GLY A 185 46.70 27.03 -7.45
C GLY A 185 45.50 27.84 -7.95
N MET A 186 44.45 27.16 -8.44
CA MET A 186 43.18 27.82 -8.77
C MET A 186 42.50 28.32 -7.50
N PRO A 187 41.93 29.55 -7.52
CA PRO A 187 41.17 30.05 -6.38
C PRO A 187 39.93 29.16 -6.11
N PRO A 188 39.64 28.85 -4.84
CA PRO A 188 38.52 27.96 -4.48
C PRO A 188 37.15 28.63 -4.63
N TYR A 189 37.08 29.96 -4.73
CA TYR A 189 35.84 30.73 -4.86
C TYR A 189 34.73 30.27 -3.89
N THR A 190 33.66 29.61 -4.36
CA THR A 190 32.56 29.12 -3.51
C THR A 190 32.64 27.62 -3.20
N ALA A 191 33.70 26.92 -3.64
CA ALA A 191 33.96 25.54 -3.28
C ALA A 191 34.33 25.42 -1.78
N ILE A 192 33.47 24.74 -1.03
CA ILE A 192 33.59 24.55 0.42
C ILE A 192 34.47 23.34 0.72
N ILE A 193 34.08 22.18 0.19
CA ILE A 193 34.73 20.90 0.53
C ILE A 193 36.03 20.74 -0.24
N GLY A 194 35.98 20.96 -1.56
CA GLY A 194 37.16 20.95 -2.41
C GLY A 194 38.20 21.97 -1.91
N GLY A 195 37.76 23.17 -1.55
CA GLY A 195 38.61 24.23 -1.01
C GLY A 195 39.28 23.82 0.30
N ALA A 196 38.52 23.27 1.24
CA ALA A 196 39.05 22.84 2.55
C ALA A 196 40.11 21.72 2.42
N ILE A 197 39.88 20.75 1.54
CA ILE A 197 40.77 19.60 1.37
C ILE A 197 42.00 19.96 0.50
N SER A 198 41.85 20.87 -0.47
CA SER A 198 42.89 21.17 -1.47
C SER A 198 44.25 21.53 -0.87
N SER A 199 44.26 22.27 0.25
CA SER A 199 45.49 22.69 0.96
C SER A 199 46.33 21.54 1.53
N THR A 200 45.74 20.35 1.64
CA THR A 200 46.39 19.15 2.21
C THR A 200 46.84 18.15 1.15
N LEU A 201 46.48 18.36 -0.12
CA LEU A 201 46.77 17.44 -1.21
C LEU A 201 47.86 17.99 -2.12
N PRO A 202 48.88 17.19 -2.50
CA PRO A 202 49.83 17.58 -3.52
C PRO A 202 49.17 17.58 -4.89
N PHE A 203 49.42 18.61 -5.70
CA PHE A 203 48.97 18.62 -7.09
C PHE A 203 49.83 17.67 -7.95
N ASN A 204 49.16 16.81 -8.73
CA ASN A 204 49.76 15.99 -9.77
C ASN A 204 48.77 15.83 -10.93
N LEU A 205 49.15 16.25 -12.14
CA LEU A 205 48.26 16.24 -13.30
C LEU A 205 47.81 14.83 -13.72
N GLU A 206 48.70 13.84 -13.65
CA GLU A 206 48.37 12.46 -14.00
C GLU A 206 47.43 11.83 -12.97
N ALA A 207 47.65 12.11 -11.68
CA ALA A 207 46.74 11.70 -10.62
C ALA A 207 45.35 12.32 -10.78
N TYR A 208 45.28 13.62 -11.15
CA TYR A 208 44.03 14.30 -11.48
C TYR A 208 43.32 13.64 -12.68
N ARG A 209 44.04 13.39 -13.78
CA ARG A 209 43.49 12.74 -14.99
C ARG A 209 42.96 11.34 -14.70
N ALA A 210 43.72 10.55 -13.93
CA ALA A 210 43.30 9.22 -13.52
C ALA A 210 42.05 9.27 -12.64
N LEU A 211 42.03 10.14 -11.63
CA LEU A 211 40.90 10.29 -10.72
C LEU A 211 39.64 10.78 -11.45
N TRP A 212 39.78 11.76 -12.34
CA TRP A 212 38.68 12.23 -13.19
C TRP A 212 38.12 11.11 -14.06
N SER A 213 39.00 10.30 -14.67
CA SER A 213 38.60 9.15 -15.49
C SER A 213 37.88 8.08 -14.67
N ILE A 214 38.37 7.78 -13.46
CA ILE A 214 37.73 6.83 -12.54
C ILE A 214 36.34 7.34 -12.12
N HIS A 215 36.24 8.60 -11.71
CA HIS A 215 34.96 9.21 -11.35
C HIS A 215 33.94 9.14 -12.50
N SER A 216 34.36 9.54 -13.70
CA SER A 216 33.52 9.53 -14.90
C SER A 216 33.09 8.12 -15.29
N LEU A 217 34.00 7.15 -15.27
CA LEU A 217 33.69 5.73 -15.54
C LEU A 217 32.68 5.17 -14.54
N PHE A 218 32.84 5.48 -13.24
CA PHE A 218 31.89 5.06 -12.22
C PHE A 218 30.50 5.66 -12.46
N ALA A 219 30.43 6.95 -12.81
CA ALA A 219 29.17 7.61 -13.15
C ALA A 219 28.49 6.99 -14.38
N MET A 220 29.24 6.72 -15.45
CA MET A 220 28.73 6.06 -16.66
C MET A 220 28.26 4.63 -16.39
N LEU A 221 29.02 3.85 -15.63
CA LEU A 221 28.64 2.50 -15.21
C LEU A 221 27.36 2.55 -14.37
N PHE A 222 27.24 3.51 -13.45
CA PHE A 222 26.04 3.70 -12.64
C PHE A 222 24.80 3.97 -13.51
N VAL A 223 24.92 4.85 -14.51
CA VAL A 223 23.83 5.14 -15.47
C VAL A 223 23.45 3.89 -16.27
N ALA A 224 24.43 3.15 -16.79
CA ALA A 224 24.20 1.92 -17.56
C ALA A 224 23.48 0.82 -16.75
N LEU A 225 23.73 0.76 -15.44
CA LEU A 225 23.16 -0.25 -14.54
C LEU A 225 21.76 0.10 -13.99
N ILE A 226 21.21 1.27 -14.30
CA ILE A 226 19.88 1.69 -13.82
C ILE A 226 18.79 0.63 -14.08
N PRO A 227 18.56 0.15 -15.32
CA PRO A 227 17.43 -0.75 -15.62
C PRO A 227 17.62 -2.16 -15.02
N PHE A 228 18.85 -2.55 -14.71
CA PHE A 228 19.19 -3.91 -14.26
C PHE A 228 19.33 -4.04 -12.74
N THR A 229 19.30 -2.93 -12.00
CA THR A 229 19.45 -2.90 -10.54
C THR A 229 18.23 -2.32 -9.86
N LYS A 230 18.20 -2.28 -8.53
CA LYS A 230 17.16 -1.57 -7.77
C LYS A 230 16.91 -0.13 -8.24
N LEU A 231 17.86 0.52 -8.92
CA LEU A 231 17.75 1.88 -9.44
C LEU A 231 16.69 2.03 -10.53
N ALA A 232 16.18 0.94 -11.11
CA ALA A 232 15.04 0.99 -12.03
C ALA A 232 13.84 1.76 -11.43
N HIS A 233 13.70 1.78 -10.10
CA HIS A 233 12.67 2.56 -9.41
C HIS A 233 12.76 4.07 -9.68
N VAL A 234 13.92 4.62 -10.02
CA VAL A 234 14.07 6.06 -10.32
C VAL A 234 13.20 6.46 -11.51
N ILE A 235 13.02 5.54 -12.47
CA ILE A 235 12.12 5.71 -13.62
C ILE A 235 10.74 5.15 -13.30
N ALA A 236 10.67 3.93 -12.76
CA ALA A 236 9.42 3.22 -12.57
C ALA A 236 8.52 3.83 -11.48
N ALA A 237 9.06 4.39 -10.39
CA ALA A 237 8.26 4.94 -9.30
C ALA A 237 7.42 6.16 -9.69
N PRO A 238 7.96 7.19 -10.39
CA PRO A 238 7.13 8.28 -10.94
C PRO A 238 6.03 7.77 -11.87
N LEU A 239 6.33 6.81 -12.76
CA LEU A 239 5.34 6.22 -13.66
C LEU A 239 4.25 5.45 -12.90
N ASN A 240 4.64 4.71 -11.87
CA ASN A 240 3.77 3.95 -10.97
C ASN A 240 2.85 4.90 -10.15
N ILE A 241 3.35 6.05 -9.69
CA ILE A 241 2.53 7.11 -9.08
C ILE A 241 1.56 7.73 -10.09
N LEU A 242 2.03 8.06 -11.30
CA LEU A 242 1.22 8.65 -12.37
C LEU A 242 0.01 7.76 -12.69
N THR A 243 0.25 6.46 -12.77
CA THR A 243 -0.70 5.44 -13.21
C THR A 243 -1.31 4.68 -12.03
N ARG A 244 -1.33 5.27 -10.83
CA ARG A 244 -2.02 4.66 -9.68
C ARG A 244 -3.54 4.57 -9.92
N THR A 245 -4.19 3.56 -9.36
CA THR A 245 -5.66 3.46 -9.40
C THR A 245 -6.31 4.54 -8.53
N GLU A 246 -7.49 4.98 -8.93
CA GLU A 246 -8.42 5.73 -8.07
C GLU A 246 -9.52 4.83 -7.50
N ARG A 247 -9.59 3.55 -7.92
CA ARG A 247 -10.66 2.63 -7.58
C ARG A 247 -10.56 2.16 -6.13
N VAL A 248 -11.73 2.07 -5.49
CA VAL A 248 -11.92 1.40 -4.19
C VAL A 248 -12.32 -0.07 -4.37
N ALA A 249 -13.16 -0.38 -5.35
CA ALA A 249 -13.58 -1.74 -5.68
C ALA A 249 -12.42 -2.68 -6.10
N THR A 250 -12.67 -3.98 -6.01
CA THR A 250 -11.78 -5.00 -6.59
C THR A 250 -11.82 -4.91 -8.11
N ARG A 251 -10.74 -5.33 -8.80
CA ARG A 251 -10.74 -5.46 -10.28
C ARG A 251 -11.93 -6.29 -10.76
N GLY A 252 -12.66 -5.76 -11.74
CA GLY A 252 -13.68 -6.52 -12.45
C GLY A 252 -13.08 -7.35 -13.58
N ILE A 253 -13.91 -8.22 -14.15
CA ILE A 253 -13.61 -8.99 -15.35
C ILE A 253 -14.40 -8.35 -16.50
N GLU A 254 -13.70 -7.78 -17.48
CA GLU A 254 -14.29 -7.24 -18.71
C GLU A 254 -14.42 -8.29 -19.81
N ASP A 255 -13.58 -9.34 -19.75
CA ASP A 255 -13.48 -10.40 -20.74
C ASP A 255 -13.90 -11.72 -20.10
N GLU A 256 -15.03 -12.28 -20.56
CA GLU A 256 -15.62 -13.51 -20.02
C GLU A 256 -14.70 -14.73 -20.14
N GLU A 257 -13.69 -14.71 -21.03
CA GLU A 257 -12.71 -15.79 -21.18
C GLU A 257 -11.55 -15.72 -20.16
N TYR A 258 -11.47 -14.65 -19.36
CA TYR A 258 -10.38 -14.47 -18.41
C TYR A 258 -10.56 -15.27 -17.12
N MET A 259 -9.63 -16.20 -16.90
CA MET A 259 -9.68 -17.15 -15.78
C MET A 259 -8.81 -16.75 -14.56
N GLY A 260 -8.38 -15.49 -14.46
CA GLY A 260 -7.41 -15.09 -13.43
C GLY A 260 -5.95 -15.30 -13.84
N ALA A 261 -5.01 -15.02 -12.91
CA ALA A 261 -3.58 -15.00 -13.23
C ALA A 261 -2.85 -16.27 -12.77
N ILE A 262 -2.30 -17.02 -13.73
CA ILE A 262 -1.46 -18.21 -13.48
C ILE A 262 -0.02 -17.93 -13.91
N GLU A 263 0.16 -17.18 -15.00
CA GLU A 263 1.44 -16.75 -15.55
C GLU A 263 1.62 -15.21 -15.46
N PRO A 264 2.86 -14.68 -15.53
CA PRO A 264 3.08 -13.24 -15.51
C PRO A 264 2.37 -12.45 -16.63
N LYS A 265 2.13 -13.06 -17.80
CA LYS A 265 1.42 -12.42 -18.92
C LYS A 265 -0.07 -12.15 -18.62
N ASP A 266 -0.65 -12.91 -17.69
CA ASP A 266 -2.03 -12.75 -17.25
C ASP A 266 -2.20 -11.54 -16.33
N LEU A 267 -1.10 -10.99 -15.79
CA LEU A 267 -1.12 -9.77 -15.00
C LEU A 267 -1.20 -8.54 -15.90
N GLN A 268 -1.73 -7.45 -15.35
CA GLN A 268 -1.76 -6.17 -16.07
C GLN A 268 -0.33 -5.66 -16.28
N TRP A 269 -0.07 -4.93 -17.37
CA TRP A 269 1.23 -4.28 -17.61
C TRP A 269 1.69 -3.44 -16.40
N ARG A 270 0.71 -2.87 -15.68
CA ARG A 270 0.92 -2.05 -14.50
C ARG A 270 1.37 -2.83 -13.27
N ASP A 271 0.95 -4.08 -13.12
CA ASP A 271 1.42 -4.99 -12.07
C ASP A 271 2.91 -5.30 -12.26
N MET A 272 3.30 -5.56 -13.50
CA MET A 272 4.70 -5.77 -13.84
C MET A 272 5.53 -4.50 -13.66
N LEU A 273 5.02 -3.31 -14.01
CA LEU A 273 5.68 -2.03 -13.72
C LEU A 273 5.88 -1.83 -12.21
N SER A 274 4.92 -2.25 -11.38
CA SER A 274 5.03 -2.16 -9.91
C SER A 274 6.23 -2.93 -9.37
N SER A 275 6.61 -4.03 -10.01
CA SER A 275 7.79 -4.83 -9.62
C SER A 275 9.10 -4.01 -9.74
N LEU A 276 9.19 -3.13 -10.75
CA LEU A 276 10.32 -2.23 -10.97
C LEU A 276 10.33 -1.03 -10.02
N ALA A 277 9.15 -0.56 -9.64
CA ALA A 277 9.01 0.54 -8.69
C ALA A 277 9.28 0.12 -7.24
N CYS A 278 9.25 -1.18 -6.93
CA CYS A 278 9.50 -1.68 -5.58
C CYS A 278 10.95 -1.43 -5.13
N MET A 279 11.11 -0.56 -4.13
CA MET A 279 12.42 -0.13 -3.60
C MET A 279 13.01 -1.05 -2.52
N ARG A 280 12.35 -2.16 -2.17
CA ARG A 280 12.69 -3.03 -1.02
C ARG A 280 12.77 -2.28 0.32
N CYS A 281 11.85 -1.34 0.54
CA CYS A 281 11.86 -0.53 1.77
C CYS A 281 11.22 -1.24 2.98
N GLY A 282 10.51 -2.36 2.78
CA GLY A 282 9.95 -3.20 3.83
C GLY A 282 8.71 -2.67 4.56
N ARG A 283 8.25 -1.44 4.27
CA ARG A 283 7.07 -0.84 4.94
C ARG A 283 5.79 -1.65 4.80
N CYS A 284 5.60 -2.24 3.62
CA CYS A 284 4.46 -3.12 3.36
C CYS A 284 4.50 -4.38 4.22
N GLN A 285 5.69 -4.90 4.55
CA GLN A 285 5.85 -6.07 5.44
C GLN A 285 5.52 -5.70 6.88
N ASP A 286 6.06 -4.59 7.39
CA ASP A 286 5.77 -4.12 8.76
C ASP A 286 4.28 -3.90 8.99
N ALA A 287 3.55 -3.44 7.97
CA ALA A 287 2.11 -3.24 8.05
C ALA A 287 1.28 -4.51 7.80
N CYS A 288 1.89 -5.57 7.24
CA CYS A 288 1.16 -6.77 6.82
C CYS A 288 0.84 -7.65 8.03
N PRO A 289 -0.45 -7.91 8.33
CA PRO A 289 -0.81 -8.77 9.46
C PRO A 289 -0.30 -10.20 9.29
N ALA A 290 -0.38 -10.75 8.08
CA ALA A 290 0.08 -12.10 7.77
C ALA A 290 1.58 -12.27 8.01
N PHE A 291 2.41 -11.36 7.46
CA PHE A 291 3.85 -11.38 7.66
C PHE A 291 4.24 -11.30 9.14
N ASN A 292 3.60 -10.40 9.89
CA ASN A 292 3.86 -10.22 11.33
C ASN A 292 3.34 -11.39 12.18
N SER A 293 2.49 -12.25 11.62
CA SER A 293 1.99 -13.47 12.27
C SER A 293 2.81 -14.72 11.89
N GLY A 294 3.94 -14.53 11.19
CA GLY A 294 4.86 -15.64 10.87
C GLY A 294 4.50 -16.45 9.63
N THR A 295 3.52 -16.03 8.81
CA THR A 295 3.19 -16.73 7.56
C THR A 295 4.28 -16.55 6.50
N THR A 296 4.19 -17.29 5.39
CA THR A 296 5.10 -17.17 4.23
C THR A 296 4.88 -15.88 3.43
N LEU A 297 3.73 -15.21 3.61
CA LEU A 297 3.40 -14.00 2.86
C LEU A 297 4.28 -12.81 3.21
N SER A 298 5.07 -12.36 2.23
CA SER A 298 5.68 -11.03 2.24
C SER A 298 5.24 -10.23 0.99
N PRO A 299 4.55 -9.09 1.17
CA PRO A 299 4.22 -8.19 0.07
C PRO A 299 5.44 -7.63 -0.67
N MET A 300 6.57 -7.48 0.04
CA MET A 300 7.81 -7.03 -0.58
C MET A 300 8.42 -8.14 -1.44
N TYR A 301 8.42 -9.39 -0.95
CA TYR A 301 8.98 -10.52 -1.68
C TYR A 301 8.15 -10.83 -2.91
N LEU A 302 6.81 -10.75 -2.85
CA LEU A 302 5.94 -10.83 -4.03
C LEU A 302 6.48 -9.94 -5.17
N MET A 303 6.73 -8.66 -4.89
CA MET A 303 7.22 -7.72 -5.89
C MET A 303 8.65 -8.01 -6.37
N GLN A 304 9.54 -8.47 -5.49
CA GLN A 304 10.92 -8.77 -5.88
C GLN A 304 11.03 -10.09 -6.64
N ASN A 305 10.26 -11.09 -6.24
CA ASN A 305 10.13 -12.36 -6.93
C ASN A 305 9.52 -12.14 -8.31
N LEU A 306 8.43 -11.37 -8.43
CA LEU A 306 7.86 -11.01 -9.73
C LEU A 306 8.89 -10.32 -10.64
N ARG A 307 9.64 -9.34 -10.12
CA ARG A 307 10.71 -8.70 -10.89
C ARG A 307 11.77 -9.69 -11.36
N LYS A 308 12.18 -10.61 -10.48
CA LYS A 308 13.17 -11.65 -10.79
C LYS A 308 12.64 -12.62 -11.83
N THR A 309 11.43 -13.14 -11.66
CA THR A 309 10.73 -14.01 -12.62
C THR A 309 10.73 -13.37 -14.00
N LEU A 310 10.26 -12.12 -14.12
CA LEU A 310 10.23 -11.39 -15.38
C LEU A 310 11.63 -11.21 -16.00
N SER A 311 12.65 -10.92 -15.19
CA SER A 311 14.01 -10.74 -15.67
C SER A 311 14.65 -12.05 -16.15
N ASP A 312 14.35 -13.18 -15.51
CA ASP A 312 14.96 -14.47 -15.83
C ASP A 312 14.26 -15.15 -17.00
N SER A 313 12.92 -15.02 -17.08
CA SER A 313 12.10 -15.64 -18.12
C SER A 313 12.13 -14.93 -19.46
N HIS A 314 12.85 -13.81 -19.58
CA HIS A 314 12.96 -13.05 -20.83
C HIS A 314 14.42 -12.91 -21.31
N ASP A 315 14.61 -12.77 -22.62
CA ASP A 315 15.91 -12.44 -23.21
C ASP A 315 16.23 -10.95 -23.15
N PHE A 316 17.40 -10.55 -23.66
CA PHE A 316 17.86 -9.16 -23.65
C PHE A 316 17.00 -8.21 -24.51
N LEU A 317 16.14 -8.74 -25.38
CA LEU A 317 15.16 -7.98 -26.15
C LEU A 317 13.77 -7.99 -25.49
N GLY A 318 13.60 -8.67 -24.36
CA GLY A 318 12.33 -8.77 -23.66
C GLY A 318 11.39 -9.81 -24.28
N ARG A 319 11.92 -10.81 -24.99
CA ARG A 319 11.14 -11.93 -25.54
C ARG A 319 11.11 -13.09 -24.53
N PRO A 320 9.95 -13.74 -24.34
CA PRO A 320 9.83 -14.86 -23.40
C PRO A 320 10.69 -16.04 -23.86
N LYS A 321 11.37 -16.69 -22.90
CA LYS A 321 12.23 -17.86 -23.11
C LYS A 321 11.55 -19.16 -22.70
N GLU A 322 10.82 -19.12 -21.59
CA GLU A 322 10.22 -20.27 -20.91
C GLU A 322 8.90 -19.84 -20.28
N GLU A 323 7.97 -20.77 -20.15
CA GLU A 323 6.74 -20.57 -19.41
C GLU A 323 7.03 -20.58 -17.91
N THR A 324 6.37 -19.69 -17.15
CA THR A 324 6.59 -19.56 -15.71
C THR A 324 5.28 -19.45 -14.97
N VAL A 325 5.10 -20.28 -13.95
CA VAL A 325 3.94 -20.24 -13.07
C VAL A 325 4.20 -19.28 -11.91
N LEU A 326 3.23 -18.43 -11.59
CA LEU A 326 3.33 -17.46 -10.50
C LEU A 326 3.41 -18.13 -9.12
N LEU A 327 2.74 -19.27 -8.94
CA LEU A 327 2.79 -20.04 -7.69
C LEU A 327 4.17 -20.62 -7.38
N ASP A 328 4.93 -20.98 -8.42
CA ASP A 328 6.25 -21.57 -8.25
C ASP A 328 7.35 -20.51 -8.07
N SER A 329 7.15 -19.34 -8.69
CA SER A 329 8.21 -18.34 -8.83
C SER A 329 7.99 -17.05 -8.03
N VAL A 330 6.74 -16.70 -7.70
CA VAL A 330 6.38 -15.41 -7.09
C VAL A 330 5.91 -15.56 -5.65
N LEU A 331 4.85 -16.34 -5.42
CA LEU A 331 4.29 -16.62 -4.09
C LEU A 331 3.71 -18.03 -4.03
N ASP A 332 4.07 -18.78 -2.99
CA ASP A 332 3.47 -20.09 -2.72
C ASP A 332 1.98 -20.00 -2.35
N MET A 333 1.30 -21.15 -2.44
CA MET A 333 -0.14 -21.27 -2.16
C MET A 333 -0.50 -20.76 -0.76
N ASP A 334 0.29 -21.07 0.27
CA ASP A 334 0.01 -20.62 1.64
C ASP A 334 0.11 -19.09 1.75
N ALA A 335 1.09 -18.47 1.08
CA ALA A 335 1.24 -17.03 1.04
C ALA A 335 0.06 -16.35 0.33
N VAL A 336 -0.41 -16.91 -0.78
CA VAL A 336 -1.58 -16.42 -1.53
C VAL A 336 -2.81 -16.36 -0.63
N TRP A 337 -3.06 -17.40 0.15
CA TRP A 337 -4.26 -17.48 0.99
C TRP A 337 -4.12 -16.78 2.35
N ALA A 338 -2.90 -16.52 2.84
CA ALA A 338 -2.67 -15.76 4.06
C ALA A 338 -3.05 -14.26 3.95
N CYS A 339 -3.20 -13.72 2.73
CA CYS A 339 -3.59 -12.32 2.53
C CYS A 339 -5.02 -12.07 3.01
N THR A 340 -5.20 -11.11 3.92
CA THR A 340 -6.52 -10.75 4.46
C THR A 340 -7.28 -9.70 3.66
N THR A 341 -6.73 -9.33 2.50
CA THR A 341 -7.22 -8.22 1.65
C THR A 341 -7.50 -6.94 2.43
N CYS A 342 -6.69 -6.63 3.45
CA CYS A 342 -6.99 -5.53 4.37
C CYS A 342 -6.44 -4.16 3.93
N ARG A 343 -5.68 -4.07 2.83
CA ARG A 343 -5.01 -2.85 2.29
C ARG A 343 -3.93 -2.18 3.15
N ALA A 344 -3.56 -2.71 4.33
CA ALA A 344 -2.55 -2.07 5.19
C ALA A 344 -1.20 -1.87 4.48
N CYS A 345 -0.77 -2.87 3.72
CA CYS A 345 0.47 -2.88 2.96
C CYS A 345 0.47 -1.89 1.78
N MET A 346 -0.67 -1.73 1.09
CA MET A 346 -0.84 -0.75 0.02
C MET A 346 -0.87 0.68 0.58
N GLU A 347 -1.52 0.88 1.72
CA GLU A 347 -1.61 2.19 2.37
C GLU A 347 -0.22 2.73 2.77
N MET A 348 0.66 1.85 3.25
CA MET A 348 2.02 2.22 3.65
C MET A 348 3.01 2.31 2.47
N CYS A 349 2.61 1.97 1.25
CA CYS A 349 3.47 2.06 0.07
C CYS A 349 3.63 3.53 -0.37
N PRO A 350 4.87 4.08 -0.45
CA PRO A 350 5.08 5.47 -0.87
C PRO A 350 4.83 5.68 -2.37
N VAL A 351 4.85 4.62 -3.18
CA VAL A 351 4.77 4.69 -4.65
C VAL A 351 3.53 3.98 -5.21
N TYR A 352 2.54 3.65 -4.38
CA TYR A 352 1.26 3.09 -4.82
C TYR A 352 1.37 1.76 -5.59
N ILE A 353 2.08 0.79 -5.01
CA ILE A 353 2.09 -0.59 -5.51
C ILE A 353 0.81 -1.31 -5.08
N GLU A 354 0.09 -1.89 -6.04
CA GLU A 354 -1.20 -2.59 -5.89
C GLU A 354 -1.04 -4.11 -5.73
N HIS A 355 -0.04 -4.55 -4.97
CA HIS A 355 0.34 -5.96 -4.86
C HIS A 355 -0.74 -6.88 -4.26
N MET A 356 -1.75 -6.32 -3.58
CA MET A 356 -2.88 -7.13 -3.11
C MET A 356 -3.79 -7.55 -4.25
N GLU A 357 -3.97 -6.71 -5.28
CA GLU A 357 -4.78 -7.06 -6.45
C GLU A 357 -4.13 -8.23 -7.21
N ILE A 358 -2.79 -8.25 -7.32
CA ILE A 358 -2.06 -9.41 -7.88
C ILE A 358 -2.38 -10.70 -7.13
N ILE A 359 -2.44 -10.66 -5.80
CA ILE A 359 -2.81 -11.84 -5.00
C ILE A 359 -4.25 -12.27 -5.30
N VAL A 360 -5.18 -11.33 -5.46
CA VAL A 360 -6.58 -11.65 -5.81
C VAL A 360 -6.66 -12.25 -7.22
N GLU A 361 -5.91 -11.73 -8.19
CA GLU A 361 -5.82 -12.32 -9.53
C GLU A 361 -5.22 -13.74 -9.50
N MET A 362 -4.19 -13.97 -8.69
CA MET A 362 -3.63 -15.32 -8.48
C MET A 362 -4.66 -16.27 -7.86
N ARG A 363 -5.46 -15.79 -6.90
CA ARG A 363 -6.55 -16.57 -6.32
C ARG A 363 -7.60 -16.93 -7.35
N ARG A 364 -7.96 -16.01 -8.26
CA ARG A 364 -8.87 -16.31 -9.38
C ARG A 364 -8.32 -17.45 -10.23
N GLY A 365 -7.05 -17.38 -10.63
CA GLY A 365 -6.38 -18.46 -11.39
C GLY A 365 -6.46 -19.82 -10.69
N VAL A 366 -6.24 -19.84 -9.37
CA VAL A 366 -6.31 -21.06 -8.55
C VAL A 366 -7.75 -21.59 -8.39
N VAL A 367 -8.71 -20.70 -8.23
CA VAL A 367 -10.13 -21.07 -8.09
C VAL A 367 -10.66 -21.64 -9.40
N GLU A 368 -10.43 -20.95 -10.52
CA GLU A 368 -10.87 -21.36 -11.86
C GLU A 368 -10.23 -22.68 -12.33
N SER A 369 -8.99 -22.95 -11.92
CA SER A 369 -8.34 -24.25 -12.17
C SER A 369 -8.84 -25.39 -11.26
N GLY A 370 -9.73 -25.11 -10.30
CA GLY A 370 -10.27 -26.10 -9.37
C GLY A 370 -9.30 -26.48 -8.24
N GLU A 371 -8.22 -25.73 -8.06
CA GLU A 371 -7.14 -26.00 -7.10
C GLU A 371 -7.29 -25.24 -5.78
N ALA A 372 -8.44 -24.58 -5.56
CA ALA A 372 -8.73 -23.88 -4.32
C ALA A 372 -8.57 -24.82 -3.09
N PRO A 373 -7.97 -24.32 -1.98
CA PRO A 373 -7.84 -25.08 -0.75
C PRO A 373 -9.19 -25.62 -0.22
N PRO A 374 -9.22 -26.77 0.48
CA PRO A 374 -10.47 -27.41 0.91
C PRO A 374 -11.38 -26.51 1.75
N ASP A 375 -10.81 -25.77 2.70
CA ASP A 375 -11.50 -24.78 3.54
C ASP A 375 -12.18 -23.67 2.72
N ILE A 376 -11.51 -23.19 1.66
CA ILE A 376 -12.07 -22.21 0.73
C ILE A 376 -13.16 -22.82 -0.15
N ARG A 377 -12.97 -24.06 -0.63
CA ARG A 377 -14.01 -24.76 -1.42
C ARG A 377 -15.27 -25.00 -0.60
N ASP A 378 -15.15 -25.38 0.66
CA ASP A 378 -16.28 -25.58 1.56
C ASP A 378 -16.98 -24.24 1.84
N PHE A 379 -16.22 -23.16 2.07
CA PHE A 379 -16.74 -21.80 2.21
C PHE A 379 -17.56 -21.35 0.99
N LEU A 380 -17.01 -21.52 -0.23
CA LEU A 380 -17.69 -21.18 -1.48
C LEU A 380 -18.94 -22.03 -1.69
N THR A 381 -18.83 -23.34 -1.45
CA THR A 381 -19.96 -24.29 -1.56
C THR A 381 -21.09 -23.94 -0.60
N ASN A 382 -20.78 -23.58 0.64
CA ASN A 382 -21.76 -23.13 1.63
C ASN A 382 -22.48 -21.87 1.16
N ILE A 383 -21.75 -20.89 0.62
CA ILE A 383 -22.36 -19.68 0.09
C ILE A 383 -23.21 -19.98 -1.14
N GLN A 384 -22.75 -20.81 -2.06
CA GLN A 384 -23.53 -21.15 -3.25
C GLN A 384 -24.87 -21.83 -2.89
N LYS A 385 -24.84 -22.82 -1.98
CA LYS A 385 -26.02 -23.61 -1.60
C LYS A 385 -26.93 -22.88 -0.61
N GLN A 386 -26.35 -22.34 0.45
CA GLN A 386 -27.07 -21.80 1.61
C GLN A 386 -27.08 -20.27 1.65
N LYS A 387 -26.37 -19.60 0.74
CA LYS A 387 -26.25 -18.13 0.67
C LYS A 387 -25.63 -17.53 1.94
N ASN A 388 -24.87 -18.33 2.70
CA ASN A 388 -24.10 -17.89 3.87
C ASN A 388 -22.87 -18.78 4.08
N PRO A 389 -21.78 -18.26 4.67
CA PRO A 389 -20.53 -19.01 4.81
C PRO A 389 -20.55 -20.07 5.92
N TRP A 390 -21.53 -20.05 6.83
CA TRP A 390 -21.66 -21.04 7.91
C TRP A 390 -22.33 -22.35 7.48
N GLY A 391 -22.85 -22.43 6.25
CA GLY A 391 -23.58 -23.61 5.77
C GLY A 391 -24.94 -23.83 6.46
N GLU A 392 -25.42 -22.83 7.19
CA GLU A 392 -26.69 -22.90 7.92
C GLU A 392 -27.88 -22.80 6.98
N ALA A 393 -28.97 -23.51 7.27
CA ALA A 393 -30.14 -23.52 6.40
C ALA A 393 -30.79 -22.13 6.28
N LYS A 394 -31.19 -21.74 5.06
CA LYS A 394 -31.77 -20.42 4.75
C LYS A 394 -32.91 -19.98 5.69
N PHE A 395 -33.77 -20.92 6.10
CA PHE A 395 -34.91 -20.62 6.99
C PHE A 395 -34.50 -20.18 8.42
N LYS A 396 -33.25 -20.39 8.81
CA LYS A 396 -32.72 -19.94 10.11
C LYS A 396 -32.25 -18.48 10.10
N ARG A 397 -32.11 -17.84 8.93
CA ARG A 397 -31.50 -16.51 8.81
C ARG A 397 -32.19 -15.44 9.67
N ASP A 398 -33.51 -15.44 9.69
CA ASP A 398 -34.33 -14.48 10.43
C ASP A 398 -34.84 -15.06 11.77
N ALA A 399 -34.33 -16.21 12.21
CA ALA A 399 -34.79 -16.86 13.43
C ALA A 399 -34.55 -16.01 14.68
N TRP A 400 -33.52 -15.16 14.68
CA TRP A 400 -33.21 -14.23 15.78
C TRP A 400 -34.25 -13.12 15.95
N ALA A 401 -35.06 -12.84 14.92
CA ALA A 401 -36.04 -11.75 14.86
C ALA A 401 -37.48 -12.21 15.16
N LYS A 402 -37.72 -13.49 15.48
CA LYS A 402 -39.07 -14.04 15.65
C LYS A 402 -39.90 -13.37 16.76
N GLU A 403 -39.23 -12.98 17.85
CA GLU A 403 -39.87 -12.39 19.04
C GLU A 403 -39.77 -10.86 19.05
N LEU A 404 -39.29 -10.27 17.96
CA LEU A 404 -39.08 -8.84 17.84
C LEU A 404 -40.00 -8.26 16.76
N ASP A 405 -40.39 -7.01 16.96
CA ASP A 405 -41.11 -6.24 15.95
C ASP A 405 -40.13 -5.74 14.89
N VAL A 406 -39.92 -6.59 13.88
CA VAL A 406 -39.02 -6.31 12.74
C VAL A 406 -39.83 -6.32 11.45
N PRO A 407 -39.96 -5.19 10.74
CA PRO A 407 -40.67 -5.16 9.48
C PRO A 407 -39.99 -6.04 8.43
N ARG A 408 -40.78 -6.78 7.65
CA ARG A 408 -40.29 -7.61 6.54
C ARG A 408 -40.75 -7.01 5.23
N ALA A 409 -39.86 -6.95 4.23
CA ALA A 409 -40.12 -6.28 2.95
C ALA A 409 -41.39 -6.76 2.24
N LYS A 410 -41.77 -8.02 2.44
CA LYS A 410 -43.00 -8.60 1.88
C LYS A 410 -44.30 -7.97 2.41
N ASN A 411 -44.30 -7.48 3.64
CA ASN A 411 -45.52 -7.12 4.37
C ASN A 411 -45.47 -5.70 4.97
N ALA A 412 -44.47 -4.90 4.64
CA ALA A 412 -44.28 -3.57 5.19
C ALA A 412 -43.86 -2.59 4.11
N GLU A 413 -44.36 -1.35 4.19
CA GLU A 413 -43.77 -0.22 3.48
C GLU A 413 -42.50 0.21 4.23
N PHE A 414 -41.44 0.52 3.50
CA PHE A 414 -40.16 0.93 4.06
C PHE A 414 -39.42 1.87 3.13
N GLU A 415 -38.56 2.72 3.69
CA GLU A 415 -37.67 3.60 2.92
C GLU A 415 -36.29 2.95 2.73
N TRP A 416 -35.79 2.27 3.76
CA TRP A 416 -34.47 1.65 3.76
C TRP A 416 -34.56 0.13 3.87
N LEU A 417 -33.91 -0.59 2.95
CA LEU A 417 -33.65 -2.00 3.19
C LEU A 417 -32.49 -2.14 4.17
N TRP A 418 -32.76 -2.71 5.34
CA TRP A 418 -31.68 -3.12 6.24
C TRP A 418 -31.13 -4.47 5.79
N TRP A 419 -29.93 -4.43 5.22
CA TRP A 419 -29.13 -5.62 4.95
C TRP A 419 -28.44 -6.10 6.23
N VAL A 420 -29.02 -7.13 6.86
CA VAL A 420 -28.55 -7.68 8.14
C VAL A 420 -27.18 -8.32 7.93
N GLY A 421 -27.06 -9.13 6.88
CA GLY A 421 -25.85 -9.83 6.51
C GLY A 421 -25.60 -11.10 7.33
N CYS A 422 -24.64 -11.90 6.88
CA CYS A 422 -24.45 -13.26 7.39
C CYS A 422 -24.00 -13.31 8.86
N GLY A 423 -23.03 -12.47 9.26
CA GLY A 423 -22.53 -12.47 10.64
C GLY A 423 -23.64 -12.15 11.66
N HIS A 424 -24.36 -11.07 11.45
CA HIS A 424 -25.49 -10.63 12.28
C HIS A 424 -26.70 -11.58 12.27
N SER A 425 -26.82 -12.44 11.25
CA SER A 425 -27.90 -13.41 11.14
C SER A 425 -27.57 -14.78 11.75
N PHE A 426 -26.31 -15.23 11.66
CA PHE A 426 -25.95 -16.62 11.98
C PHE A 426 -25.00 -16.75 13.18
N ASP A 427 -24.10 -15.81 13.41
CA ASP A 427 -23.19 -15.85 14.55
C ASP A 427 -23.91 -15.47 15.86
N ASN A 428 -23.70 -16.24 16.92
CA ASN A 428 -24.45 -16.08 18.17
C ASN A 428 -24.13 -14.77 18.88
N ARG A 429 -22.88 -14.31 18.82
CA ARG A 429 -22.47 -13.05 19.45
C ARG A 429 -23.07 -11.86 18.70
N ASN A 430 -23.01 -11.89 17.38
CA ASN A 430 -23.51 -10.81 16.53
C ASN A 430 -25.04 -10.74 16.48
N LYS A 431 -25.78 -11.84 16.71
CA LYS A 431 -27.25 -11.79 16.88
C LYS A 431 -27.68 -10.87 18.02
N ILE A 432 -26.88 -10.75 19.09
CA ILE A 432 -27.18 -9.84 20.21
C ILE A 432 -27.16 -8.39 19.71
N VAL A 433 -26.18 -8.04 18.89
CA VAL A 433 -26.08 -6.71 18.26
C VAL A 433 -27.29 -6.44 17.38
N SER A 434 -27.73 -7.41 16.57
CA SER A 434 -28.93 -7.28 15.72
C SER A 434 -30.19 -6.99 16.53
N LYS A 435 -30.39 -7.67 17.65
CA LYS A 435 -31.56 -7.46 18.52
C LYS A 435 -31.57 -6.07 19.13
N LYS A 436 -30.43 -5.62 19.68
CA LYS A 436 -30.26 -4.26 20.22
C LYS A 436 -30.44 -3.19 19.14
N LEU A 437 -29.99 -3.45 17.92
CA LEU A 437 -30.18 -2.53 16.80
C LEU A 437 -31.66 -2.36 16.43
N VAL A 438 -32.45 -3.44 16.43
CA VAL A 438 -33.91 -3.35 16.21
C VAL A 438 -34.55 -2.38 17.20
N GLU A 439 -34.20 -2.50 18.49
CA GLU A 439 -34.74 -1.61 19.52
C GLU A 439 -34.35 -0.15 19.31
N ILE A 440 -33.08 0.11 18.92
CA ILE A 440 -32.64 1.46 18.54
C ILE A 440 -33.45 1.98 17.34
N LEU A 441 -33.55 1.20 16.26
CA LEU A 441 -34.22 1.62 15.03
C LEU A 441 -35.71 1.90 15.25
N ASN A 442 -36.39 1.06 16.03
CA ASN A 442 -37.79 1.25 16.39
C ASN A 442 -37.97 2.50 17.26
N ALA A 443 -37.11 2.71 18.26
CA ALA A 443 -37.18 3.86 19.15
C ALA A 443 -36.97 5.21 18.44
N ILE A 444 -36.13 5.25 17.40
CA ILE A 444 -35.89 6.47 16.61
C ILE A 444 -36.87 6.65 15.44
N GLY A 445 -37.83 5.74 15.28
CA GLY A 445 -38.83 5.74 14.22
C GLY A 445 -38.23 5.58 12.82
N PHE A 446 -37.15 4.80 12.66
CA PHE A 446 -36.51 4.61 11.36
C PHE A 446 -37.39 3.72 10.46
N SER A 447 -37.64 4.15 9.22
CA SER A 447 -38.45 3.40 8.25
C SER A 447 -37.59 2.36 7.53
N TYR A 448 -37.62 1.10 8.00
CA TYR A 448 -36.82 0.01 7.45
C TYR A 448 -37.59 -1.30 7.30
N ALA A 449 -37.06 -2.19 6.48
CA ALA A 449 -37.44 -3.60 6.48
C ALA A 449 -36.24 -4.52 6.23
N ILE A 450 -36.37 -5.80 6.60
CA ILE A 450 -35.41 -6.86 6.25
C ILE A 450 -35.99 -7.79 5.18
N LEU A 451 -35.12 -8.43 4.39
CA LEU A 451 -35.53 -9.49 3.45
C LEU A 451 -35.82 -10.83 4.15
N GLY A 452 -35.37 -10.98 5.40
CA GLY A 452 -35.53 -12.21 6.17
C GLY A 452 -34.88 -13.39 5.46
N ARG A 453 -35.68 -14.42 5.15
CA ARG A 453 -35.21 -15.66 4.49
C ARG A 453 -34.81 -15.47 3.02
N GLU A 454 -35.22 -14.38 2.38
CA GLU A 454 -34.86 -14.06 0.99
C GLU A 454 -33.49 -13.37 0.91
N GLU A 455 -32.91 -12.94 2.04
CA GLU A 455 -31.58 -12.31 2.03
C GLU A 455 -30.47 -13.33 1.68
N GLY A 456 -29.64 -12.96 0.71
CA GLY A 456 -28.48 -13.72 0.26
C GLY A 456 -27.17 -13.41 1.01
N CYS A 457 -26.05 -13.73 0.36
CA CYS A 457 -24.73 -13.23 0.74
C CYS A 457 -24.43 -12.00 -0.13
N CYS A 458 -23.82 -10.96 0.45
CA CYS A 458 -23.41 -9.76 -0.31
C CYS A 458 -22.30 -10.02 -1.34
N GLY A 459 -21.63 -11.18 -1.29
CA GLY A 459 -20.57 -11.54 -2.21
C GLY A 459 -19.20 -10.91 -1.92
N ASN A 460 -19.05 -10.03 -0.92
CA ASN A 460 -17.78 -9.34 -0.65
C ASN A 460 -16.59 -10.31 -0.59
N ASP A 461 -16.60 -11.27 0.34
CA ASP A 461 -15.46 -12.18 0.51
C ASP A 461 -15.35 -13.23 -0.59
N VAL A 462 -16.45 -13.61 -1.26
CA VAL A 462 -16.46 -14.47 -2.45
C VAL A 462 -15.56 -13.88 -3.54
N ARG A 463 -15.73 -12.58 -3.81
CA ARG A 463 -14.90 -11.88 -4.79
C ARG A 463 -13.42 -11.79 -4.38
N ARG A 464 -13.13 -11.66 -3.09
CA ARG A 464 -11.73 -11.53 -2.57
C ARG A 464 -11.00 -12.87 -2.47
N VAL A 465 -11.73 -13.98 -2.43
CA VAL A 465 -11.15 -15.32 -2.62
C VAL A 465 -10.99 -15.67 -4.10
N GLY A 466 -11.41 -14.81 -5.03
CA GLY A 466 -11.19 -15.00 -6.46
C GLY A 466 -12.26 -15.81 -7.18
N GLU A 467 -13.47 -15.94 -6.61
CA GLU A 467 -14.58 -16.60 -7.30
C GLU A 467 -15.50 -15.54 -7.93
N GLU A 468 -15.19 -15.07 -9.14
CA GLU A 468 -15.97 -13.99 -9.77
C GLU A 468 -17.34 -14.49 -10.24
N GLY A 469 -17.44 -15.71 -10.77
CA GLY A 469 -18.71 -16.27 -11.25
C GLY A 469 -19.77 -16.37 -10.15
N LEU A 470 -19.41 -16.87 -8.96
CA LEU A 470 -20.33 -16.87 -7.82
C LEU A 470 -20.65 -15.45 -7.33
N PHE A 471 -19.71 -14.50 -7.41
CA PHE A 471 -19.99 -13.11 -7.06
C PHE A 471 -21.05 -12.51 -7.98
N GLN A 472 -20.93 -12.69 -9.30
CA GLN A 472 -21.91 -12.23 -10.29
C GLN A 472 -23.29 -12.87 -10.05
N LEU A 473 -23.34 -14.20 -9.84
CA LEU A 473 -24.59 -14.90 -9.52
C LEU A 473 -25.28 -14.33 -8.27
N LEU A 474 -24.51 -14.10 -7.20
CA LEU A 474 -25.06 -13.50 -5.97
C LEU A 474 -25.56 -12.08 -6.20
N MET A 475 -24.83 -11.29 -6.97
CA MET A 475 -25.21 -9.93 -7.32
C MET A 475 -26.53 -9.92 -8.09
N GLU A 476 -26.67 -10.75 -9.13
CA GLU A 476 -27.89 -10.88 -9.92
C GLU A 476 -29.10 -11.32 -9.07
N GLU A 477 -28.94 -12.35 -8.24
CA GLU A 477 -30.01 -12.83 -7.35
C GLU A 477 -30.44 -11.77 -6.33
N ASN A 478 -29.48 -11.05 -5.75
CA ASN A 478 -29.74 -9.97 -4.80
C ASN A 478 -30.46 -8.81 -5.50
N THR A 479 -29.98 -8.37 -6.67
CA THR A 479 -30.58 -7.29 -7.48
C THR A 479 -32.01 -7.66 -7.90
N ALA A 480 -32.26 -8.88 -8.36
CA ALA A 480 -33.62 -9.33 -8.69
C ALA A 480 -34.56 -9.27 -7.47
N THR A 481 -34.04 -9.56 -6.28
CA THR A 481 -34.80 -9.43 -5.03
C THR A 481 -35.04 -7.97 -4.66
N PHE A 482 -34.06 -7.10 -4.90
CA PHE A 482 -34.19 -5.65 -4.70
C PHE A 482 -35.24 -5.05 -5.62
N GLU A 483 -35.23 -5.40 -6.92
CA GLU A 483 -36.23 -4.97 -7.90
C GLU A 483 -37.64 -5.43 -7.52
N LYS A 484 -37.78 -6.69 -7.09
CA LYS A 484 -39.07 -7.24 -6.62
C LYS A 484 -39.69 -6.41 -5.50
N TYR A 485 -38.89 -5.80 -4.63
CA TYR A 485 -39.33 -5.00 -3.49
C TYR A 485 -39.16 -3.49 -3.67
N GLY A 486 -38.75 -3.02 -4.86
CA GLY A 486 -38.53 -1.60 -5.12
C GLY A 486 -37.45 -0.98 -4.25
N VAL A 487 -36.39 -1.71 -3.93
CA VAL A 487 -35.31 -1.24 -3.06
C VAL A 487 -34.43 -0.24 -3.81
N GLU A 488 -34.39 1.00 -3.34
CA GLU A 488 -33.48 2.04 -3.85
C GLU A 488 -32.38 2.40 -2.85
N ARG A 489 -32.64 2.18 -1.56
CA ARG A 489 -31.74 2.53 -0.46
C ARG A 489 -31.44 1.35 0.44
N ILE A 490 -30.16 1.16 0.76
CA ILE A 490 -29.66 0.05 1.54
C ILE A 490 -28.90 0.59 2.75
N VAL A 491 -29.21 0.08 3.94
CA VAL A 491 -28.39 0.29 5.14
C VAL A 491 -27.70 -1.03 5.50
N ALA A 492 -26.37 -1.00 5.61
CA ALA A 492 -25.56 -2.16 5.93
C ALA A 492 -24.94 -2.05 7.33
N THR A 493 -25.02 -3.12 8.12
CA THR A 493 -24.40 -3.20 9.46
C THR A 493 -22.98 -3.76 9.42
N SER A 494 -22.62 -4.51 8.38
CA SER A 494 -21.26 -5.03 8.19
C SER A 494 -20.47 -4.14 7.23
N PRO A 495 -19.24 -3.71 7.57
CA PRO A 495 -18.36 -2.99 6.64
C PRO A 495 -18.06 -3.78 5.36
N HIS A 496 -18.09 -5.11 5.40
CA HIS A 496 -17.90 -5.96 4.22
C HIS A 496 -19.08 -5.83 3.25
N CYS A 497 -20.32 -5.89 3.78
CA CYS A 497 -21.53 -5.70 2.99
C CYS A 497 -21.62 -4.26 2.48
N TYR A 498 -21.32 -3.28 3.33
CA TYR A 498 -21.25 -1.87 2.95
C TYR A 498 -20.28 -1.65 1.79
N ASN A 499 -19.08 -2.24 1.85
CA ASN A 499 -18.11 -2.15 0.78
C ASN A 499 -18.62 -2.75 -0.55
N ALA A 500 -19.24 -3.93 -0.50
CA ALA A 500 -19.80 -4.57 -1.68
C ALA A 500 -20.90 -3.70 -2.30
N PHE A 501 -21.93 -3.35 -1.53
CA PHE A 501 -23.06 -2.59 -2.07
C PHE A 501 -22.68 -1.19 -2.54
N LYS A 502 -21.79 -0.49 -1.82
CA LYS A 502 -21.42 0.88 -2.16
C LYS A 502 -20.50 0.97 -3.38
N ASN A 503 -19.59 0.01 -3.56
CA ASN A 503 -18.52 0.13 -4.55
C ASN A 503 -18.64 -0.87 -5.71
N GLU A 504 -19.44 -1.92 -5.57
CA GLU A 504 -19.49 -3.03 -6.52
C GLU A 504 -20.89 -3.38 -7.02
N TYR A 505 -21.94 -2.89 -6.35
CA TYR A 505 -23.31 -2.92 -6.86
C TYR A 505 -23.64 -1.54 -7.40
N GLU A 506 -24.36 -1.47 -8.51
CA GLU A 506 -24.75 -0.22 -9.14
C GLU A 506 -26.20 0.16 -8.79
N GLY A 507 -26.50 1.45 -8.73
CA GLY A 507 -27.89 1.94 -8.66
C GLY A 507 -28.52 2.10 -7.27
N TYR A 508 -27.75 1.94 -6.18
CA TYR A 508 -28.29 2.04 -4.81
C TYR A 508 -27.66 3.17 -3.98
N ASP A 509 -28.46 3.83 -3.16
CA ASP A 509 -27.97 4.70 -2.08
C ASP A 509 -27.62 3.85 -0.86
N VAL A 510 -26.34 3.80 -0.49
CA VAL A 510 -25.84 2.88 0.53
C VAL A 510 -25.26 3.64 1.71
N LYS A 511 -25.86 3.46 2.89
CA LYS A 511 -25.36 3.97 4.17
C LYS A 511 -24.83 2.85 5.06
N PHE A 512 -23.82 3.17 5.85
CA PHE A 512 -23.41 2.34 6.96
C PHE A 512 -24.27 2.66 8.18
N ILE A 513 -24.64 1.65 8.96
CA ILE A 513 -25.60 1.80 10.07
C ILE A 513 -25.25 2.89 11.09
N LEU A 514 -23.95 3.12 11.34
CA LEU A 514 -23.51 4.16 12.27
C LEU A 514 -23.84 5.57 11.79
N GLU A 515 -24.01 5.80 10.48
CA GLU A 515 -24.44 7.09 9.94
C GLU A 515 -25.87 7.40 10.42
N ILE A 516 -26.77 6.42 10.34
CA ILE A 516 -28.17 6.53 10.79
C ILE A 516 -28.23 6.79 12.31
N ILE A 517 -27.44 6.05 13.09
CA ILE A 517 -27.38 6.21 14.54
C ILE A 517 -26.85 7.60 14.92
N TYR A 518 -25.80 8.06 14.25
CA TYR A 518 -25.22 9.36 14.54
C TYR A 518 -26.14 10.54 14.17
N GLU A 519 -26.83 10.46 13.02
CA GLU A 519 -27.88 11.41 12.65
C GLU A 519 -28.98 11.45 13.72
N ALA A 520 -29.44 10.29 14.21
CA ALA A 520 -30.45 10.23 15.26
C ALA A 520 -29.99 10.82 16.60
N ILE A 521 -28.70 10.67 16.96
CA ILE A 521 -28.11 11.31 18.13
C ILE A 521 -28.08 12.83 17.97
N LYS A 522 -27.62 13.32 16.82
CA LYS A 522 -27.49 14.77 16.55
C LYS A 522 -28.83 15.49 16.55
N ASP A 523 -29.85 14.87 15.98
CA ASP A 523 -31.19 15.46 15.90
C ASP A 523 -32.01 15.23 17.18
N GLY A 524 -31.44 14.56 18.19
CA GLY A 524 -32.06 14.34 19.50
C GLY A 524 -33.14 13.25 19.52
N ARG A 525 -33.33 12.51 18.42
CA ARG A 525 -34.21 11.33 18.35
C ARG A 525 -33.69 10.18 19.22
N LEU A 526 -32.36 10.04 19.31
CA LEU A 526 -31.70 9.10 20.22
C LEU A 526 -30.94 9.86 21.30
N LYS A 527 -31.30 9.64 22.58
CA LYS A 527 -30.67 10.32 23.71
C LYS A 527 -29.83 9.34 24.52
N LEU A 528 -28.52 9.61 24.58
CA LEU A 528 -27.56 8.81 25.35
C LEU A 528 -27.43 9.42 26.75
N LYS A 529 -28.10 8.84 27.74
CA LYS A 529 -28.24 9.42 29.08
C LYS A 529 -27.46 8.66 30.15
N LYS A 530 -27.28 7.36 29.96
CA LYS A 530 -26.72 6.47 30.97
C LYS A 530 -25.20 6.41 30.78
N PRO A 531 -24.41 6.70 31.83
CA PRO A 531 -22.96 6.71 31.70
C PRO A 531 -22.40 5.29 31.69
N ILE A 532 -21.40 5.05 30.84
CA ILE A 532 -20.69 3.75 30.81
C ILE A 532 -19.54 3.74 31.84
N ASN A 533 -18.90 4.87 32.11
CA ASN A 533 -17.80 5.01 33.09
C ASN A 533 -16.65 4.00 32.89
N LYS A 534 -16.22 3.83 31.63
CA LYS A 534 -15.15 2.88 31.25
C LYS A 534 -14.14 3.53 30.32
N LYS A 535 -12.91 3.03 30.38
CA LYS A 535 -11.90 3.32 29.36
C LYS A 535 -12.14 2.45 28.13
N VAL A 536 -12.31 3.08 26.97
CA VAL A 536 -12.64 2.42 25.71
C VAL A 536 -11.54 2.67 24.68
N THR A 537 -11.11 1.64 23.96
CA THR A 537 -10.31 1.78 22.74
C THR A 537 -11.09 1.29 21.54
N PHE A 538 -10.84 1.85 20.36
CA PHE A 538 -11.55 1.48 19.13
C PHE A 538 -10.65 0.73 18.14
N HIS A 539 -11.15 -0.36 17.56
CA HIS A 539 -10.52 -1.04 16.43
C HIS A 539 -11.11 -0.57 15.11
N ASP A 540 -10.30 0.11 14.29
CA ASP A 540 -10.68 0.51 12.93
C ASP A 540 -10.82 -0.69 11.99
N PRO A 541 -12.03 -1.06 11.53
CA PRO A 541 -12.23 -2.14 10.58
C PRO A 541 -11.68 -1.76 9.21
N CYS A 542 -10.97 -2.67 8.55
CA CYS A 542 -10.31 -2.37 7.28
C CYS A 542 -11.27 -1.94 6.17
N TYR A 543 -12.42 -2.59 6.04
CA TYR A 543 -13.43 -2.23 5.03
C TYR A 543 -14.19 -0.94 5.35
N LEU A 544 -14.23 -0.50 6.61
CA LEU A 544 -14.84 0.79 6.97
C LEU A 544 -13.85 1.93 6.72
N GLY A 545 -12.61 1.75 7.19
CA GLY A 545 -11.54 2.74 7.12
C GLY A 545 -10.79 2.76 5.78
N ARG A 546 -9.94 1.76 5.50
CA ARG A 546 -9.03 1.80 4.35
C ARG A 546 -9.72 1.66 3.00
N TYR A 547 -10.90 1.06 2.96
CA TYR A 547 -11.71 1.01 1.74
C TYR A 547 -12.58 2.26 1.61
N ASN A 548 -13.32 2.63 2.67
CA ASN A 548 -14.39 3.62 2.56
C ASN A 548 -14.13 4.96 3.26
N GLY A 549 -12.95 5.16 3.83
CA GLY A 549 -12.50 6.43 4.42
C GLY A 549 -13.16 6.79 5.76
N MET A 550 -13.97 5.91 6.34
CA MET A 550 -14.76 6.21 7.53
C MET A 550 -14.00 5.83 8.80
N TYR A 551 -13.26 6.80 9.35
CA TYR A 551 -12.48 6.65 10.59
C TYR A 551 -13.06 7.42 11.77
N GLU A 552 -13.54 8.65 11.56
CA GLU A 552 -13.96 9.50 12.68
C GLU A 552 -15.37 9.18 13.19
N LEU A 553 -16.30 8.77 12.33
CA LEU A 553 -17.70 8.55 12.70
C LEU A 553 -17.87 7.65 13.95
N PRO A 554 -17.24 6.46 14.06
CA PRO A 554 -17.34 5.65 15.27
C PRO A 554 -16.82 6.37 16.51
N ARG A 555 -15.74 7.16 16.38
CA ARG A 555 -15.14 7.92 17.48
C ARG A 555 -16.05 9.07 17.92
N GLU A 556 -16.70 9.74 16.96
CA GLU A 556 -17.66 10.79 17.25
C GLU A 556 -18.85 10.25 18.04
N ILE A 557 -19.37 9.07 17.69
CA ILE A 557 -20.43 8.39 18.45
C ILE A 557 -19.93 8.01 19.85
N LEU A 558 -18.75 7.40 19.98
CA LEU A 558 -18.23 7.00 21.29
C LEU A 558 -18.03 8.21 22.23
N LYS A 559 -17.66 9.38 21.69
CA LYS A 559 -17.49 10.62 22.47
C LYS A 559 -18.80 11.24 22.94
N THR A 560 -19.95 10.90 22.35
CA THR A 560 -21.25 11.41 22.82
C THR A 560 -21.81 10.58 23.97
N ILE A 561 -21.27 9.39 24.24
CA ILE A 561 -21.69 8.53 25.35
C ILE A 561 -21.08 9.07 26.66
N PRO A 562 -21.90 9.40 27.67
CA PRO A 562 -21.39 9.86 28.97
C PRO A 562 -20.48 8.83 29.64
N GLY A 563 -19.41 9.30 30.28
CA GLY A 563 -18.49 8.45 31.06
C GLY A 563 -17.53 7.58 30.25
N ILE A 564 -17.52 7.64 28.90
CA ILE A 564 -16.46 6.99 28.11
C ILE A 564 -15.18 7.84 28.15
N GLU A 565 -14.06 7.23 28.54
CA GLU A 565 -12.71 7.74 28.28
C GLU A 565 -12.14 7.04 27.04
N LEU A 566 -12.15 7.69 25.88
CA LEU A 566 -11.63 7.12 24.64
C LEU A 566 -10.10 7.23 24.60
N VAL A 567 -9.41 6.09 24.53
CA VAL A 567 -7.96 5.98 24.32
C VAL A 567 -7.66 5.29 23.00
N GLU A 568 -6.63 5.74 22.29
CA GLU A 568 -6.26 5.17 20.99
C GLU A 568 -5.13 4.15 21.13
N MET A 569 -5.27 3.01 20.44
CA MET A 569 -4.14 2.12 20.19
C MET A 569 -3.05 2.83 19.36
N PRO A 570 -1.76 2.47 19.54
CA PRO A 570 -0.66 3.05 18.77
C PRO A 570 -0.86 2.98 17.25
N ARG A 571 -1.40 1.85 16.76
CA ARG A 571 -1.82 1.67 15.37
C ARG A 571 -3.32 1.88 15.26
N ASN A 572 -3.73 3.06 14.82
CA ASN A 572 -5.13 3.43 14.58
C ASN A 572 -5.31 4.03 13.17
N ARG A 573 -6.57 4.27 12.80
CA ARG A 573 -7.00 4.80 11.50
C ARG A 573 -6.39 4.00 10.34
N GLU A 574 -5.79 4.67 9.38
CA GLU A 574 -5.20 4.04 8.21
C GLU A 574 -4.03 3.11 8.56
N ARG A 575 -3.40 3.32 9.73
CA ARG A 575 -2.31 2.49 10.27
C ARG A 575 -2.79 1.29 11.08
N SER A 576 -4.11 1.13 11.29
CA SER A 576 -4.69 0.06 12.11
C SER A 576 -4.27 -1.34 11.67
N PHE A 577 -3.98 -2.21 12.63
CA PHE A 577 -3.61 -3.61 12.39
C PHE A 577 -4.87 -4.47 12.23
N CYS A 578 -4.91 -5.33 11.21
CA CYS A 578 -6.08 -6.12 10.84
C CYS A 578 -6.44 -7.18 11.89
N CYS A 579 -7.73 -7.48 12.05
CA CYS A 579 -8.22 -8.56 12.92
C CYS A 579 -7.93 -9.97 12.38
N GLY A 580 -7.69 -10.13 11.07
CA GLY A 580 -7.35 -11.42 10.45
C GLY A 580 -8.47 -12.09 9.63
N ALA A 581 -9.73 -11.66 9.70
CA ALA A 581 -10.83 -12.41 9.06
C ALA A 581 -10.99 -12.25 7.54
N GLY A 582 -10.53 -11.13 6.96
CA GLY A 582 -10.86 -10.76 5.59
C GLY A 582 -10.27 -11.68 4.52
N GLY A 583 -10.82 -11.64 3.31
CA GLY A 583 -10.26 -12.33 2.15
C GLY A 583 -10.31 -13.84 2.29
N GLY A 584 -11.38 -14.36 2.90
CA GLY A 584 -11.60 -15.79 3.15
C GLY A 584 -10.96 -16.33 4.44
N ASN A 585 -10.21 -15.53 5.19
CA ASN A 585 -9.46 -16.01 6.36
C ASN A 585 -10.33 -16.29 7.60
N LEU A 586 -11.62 -15.95 7.59
CA LEU A 586 -12.56 -16.31 8.68
C LEU A 586 -12.64 -17.82 8.91
N VAL A 587 -12.50 -18.63 7.85
CA VAL A 587 -12.57 -20.10 7.90
C VAL A 587 -11.20 -20.77 7.89
N ARG A 588 -10.12 -19.98 7.83
CA ARG A 588 -8.75 -20.50 7.74
C ARG A 588 -8.07 -20.50 9.10
N GLU A 589 -7.19 -21.47 9.30
CA GLU A 589 -6.29 -21.46 10.43
C GLU A 589 -5.02 -20.68 10.11
N TYR A 590 -4.58 -19.86 11.06
CA TYR A 590 -3.28 -19.22 11.03
C TYR A 590 -2.22 -20.11 11.68
N PRO A 591 -1.02 -20.21 11.09
CA PRO A 591 0.09 -20.92 11.72
C PRO A 591 0.59 -20.16 12.96
N GLY A 592 0.87 -20.88 14.04
CA GLY A 592 1.48 -20.34 15.25
C GLY A 592 0.53 -19.58 16.20
N GLU A 593 1.10 -19.07 17.28
CA GLU A 593 0.37 -18.41 18.37
C GLU A 593 0.11 -16.92 18.15
N ASP A 594 0.93 -16.25 17.33
CA ASP A 594 0.83 -14.81 17.07
C ASP A 594 -0.11 -14.50 15.91
N ARG A 595 -1.33 -15.08 15.94
CA ARG A 595 -2.38 -14.77 14.98
C ARG A 595 -2.69 -13.26 14.96
N PRO A 596 -3.17 -12.68 13.83
CA PRO A 596 -3.41 -11.25 13.75
C PRO A 596 -4.33 -10.70 14.86
N ASN A 597 -5.37 -11.45 15.21
CA ASN A 597 -6.28 -11.12 16.30
C ASN A 597 -5.60 -11.13 17.68
N ASN A 598 -4.72 -12.10 17.95
CA ASN A 598 -3.97 -12.19 19.20
C ASN A 598 -3.04 -10.98 19.36
N ILE A 599 -2.29 -10.62 18.31
CA ILE A 599 -1.43 -9.43 18.30
C ILE A 599 -2.27 -8.18 18.57
N ARG A 600 -3.44 -8.05 17.92
CA ARG A 600 -4.31 -6.89 18.09
C ARG A 600 -4.96 -6.82 19.47
N ALA A 601 -5.35 -7.94 20.05
CA ALA A 601 -5.90 -8.02 21.41
C ALA A 601 -4.87 -7.58 22.46
N LYS A 602 -3.61 -8.04 22.36
CA LYS A 602 -2.50 -7.58 23.21
C LYS A 602 -2.29 -6.06 23.08
N GLU A 603 -2.31 -5.53 21.86
CA GLU A 603 -2.18 -4.09 21.62
C GLU A 603 -3.33 -3.29 22.25
N ALA A 604 -4.56 -3.79 22.16
CA ALA A 604 -5.72 -3.16 22.79
C ALA A 604 -5.61 -3.16 24.32
N ALA A 605 -5.30 -4.31 24.93
CA ALA A 605 -5.12 -4.41 26.38
C ALA A 605 -3.96 -3.54 26.89
N GLY A 606 -2.90 -3.38 26.09
CA GLY A 606 -1.75 -2.52 26.41
C GLY A 606 -2.10 -1.03 26.53
N THR A 607 -3.27 -0.59 26.06
CA THR A 607 -3.77 0.78 26.27
C THR A 607 -4.34 1.00 27.68
N GLY A 608 -4.58 -0.07 28.43
CA GLY A 608 -5.31 -0.05 29.70
C GLY A 608 -6.83 0.12 29.54
N ALA A 609 -7.36 -0.02 28.33
CA ALA A 609 -8.81 -0.03 28.11
C ALA A 609 -9.48 -1.26 28.72
N GLU A 610 -10.72 -1.06 29.15
CA GLU A 610 -11.61 -2.10 29.67
C GLU A 610 -12.56 -2.61 28.57
N ILE A 611 -12.78 -1.80 27.53
CA ILE A 611 -13.61 -2.15 26.38
C ILE A 611 -12.83 -1.93 25.07
N LEU A 612 -12.78 -2.96 24.23
CA LEU A 612 -12.39 -2.90 22.84
C LEU A 612 -13.64 -2.75 21.97
N ALA A 613 -13.94 -1.51 21.57
CA ALA A 613 -15.05 -1.20 20.69
C ALA A 613 -14.75 -1.60 19.24
N VAL A 614 -15.70 -2.27 18.59
CA VAL A 614 -15.66 -2.68 17.18
C VAL A 614 -16.90 -2.19 16.42
N ALA A 615 -16.83 -2.18 15.09
CA ALA A 615 -17.97 -1.84 14.22
C ALA A 615 -18.06 -2.81 13.02
N CYS A 616 -17.70 -4.07 13.24
CA CYS A 616 -17.66 -5.10 12.20
C CYS A 616 -17.89 -6.47 12.82
N PRO A 617 -18.82 -7.28 12.29
CA PRO A 617 -19.14 -8.58 12.88
C PRO A 617 -17.97 -9.56 12.83
N PHE A 618 -17.12 -9.48 11.80
CA PHE A 618 -15.93 -10.31 11.71
C PHE A 618 -14.84 -9.84 12.68
N CYS A 619 -14.70 -8.53 12.90
CA CYS A 619 -13.80 -8.02 13.93
C CYS A 619 -14.26 -8.44 15.33
N MET A 620 -15.57 -8.43 15.59
CA MET A 620 -16.15 -8.95 16.84
C MET A 620 -15.71 -10.39 17.09
N ILE A 621 -15.99 -11.30 16.14
CA ILE A 621 -15.64 -12.73 16.26
C ILE A 621 -14.14 -12.91 16.51
N MET A 622 -13.31 -12.30 15.65
CA MET A 622 -11.86 -12.50 15.73
C MET A 622 -11.24 -11.91 16.99
N LEU A 623 -11.67 -10.72 17.40
CA LEU A 623 -11.05 -10.04 18.54
C LEU A 623 -11.55 -10.62 19.87
N GLU A 624 -12.79 -11.14 19.95
CA GLU A 624 -13.21 -11.94 21.10
C GLU A 624 -12.39 -13.21 21.25
N ASP A 625 -12.17 -13.93 20.14
CA ASP A 625 -11.27 -15.10 20.12
C ASP A 625 -9.85 -14.70 20.56
N GLY A 626 -9.35 -13.56 20.08
CA GLY A 626 -8.03 -13.06 20.45
C GLY A 626 -7.90 -12.70 21.93
N VAL A 627 -8.90 -12.03 22.50
CA VAL A 627 -8.95 -11.70 23.93
C VAL A 627 -8.97 -12.96 24.79
N LYS A 628 -9.83 -13.94 24.47
CA LYS A 628 -9.94 -15.20 25.21
C LYS A 628 -8.66 -16.03 25.10
N THR A 629 -8.12 -16.18 23.89
CA THR A 629 -6.88 -16.93 23.64
C THR A 629 -5.70 -16.33 24.42
N GLN A 630 -5.65 -15.00 24.53
CA GLN A 630 -4.61 -14.31 25.30
C GLN A 630 -4.93 -14.18 26.79
N LYS A 631 -6.04 -14.75 27.27
CA LYS A 631 -6.50 -14.70 28.68
C LYS A 631 -6.61 -13.27 29.21
N LEU A 632 -7.16 -12.39 28.36
CA LEU A 632 -7.37 -10.97 28.65
C LEU A 632 -8.82 -10.67 29.01
N ASP A 633 -9.68 -11.69 29.11
CA ASP A 633 -11.13 -11.56 29.29
C ASP A 633 -11.56 -10.98 30.64
N GLU A 634 -10.71 -11.09 31.68
CA GLU A 634 -10.92 -10.38 32.95
C GLU A 634 -10.60 -8.87 32.85
N GLN A 635 -9.76 -8.47 31.89
CA GLN A 635 -9.29 -7.10 31.72
C GLN A 635 -10.08 -6.34 30.65
N LEU A 636 -10.39 -6.98 29.52
CA LEU A 636 -10.83 -6.35 28.29
C LEU A 636 -12.02 -7.10 27.71
N SER A 637 -13.17 -6.43 27.59
CA SER A 637 -14.34 -6.96 26.88
C SER A 637 -14.39 -6.41 25.45
N VAL A 638 -14.94 -7.20 24.51
CA VAL A 638 -15.15 -6.75 23.13
C VAL A 638 -16.63 -6.43 22.94
N MET A 639 -16.93 -5.20 22.50
CA MET A 639 -18.30 -4.73 22.32
C MET A 639 -18.46 -3.99 21.00
N ASP A 640 -19.63 -4.11 20.37
CA ASP A 640 -19.93 -3.32 19.19
C ASP A 640 -20.30 -1.89 19.61
N VAL A 641 -19.97 -0.90 18.80
CA VAL A 641 -20.40 0.50 19.00
C VAL A 641 -21.92 0.58 19.15
N ILE A 642 -22.68 -0.24 18.42
CA ILE A 642 -24.14 -0.33 18.55
C ILE A 642 -24.56 -0.76 19.95
N GLU A 643 -23.83 -1.68 20.58
CA GLU A 643 -24.13 -2.12 21.94
C GLU A 643 -23.86 -1.02 22.95
N LEU A 644 -22.74 -0.30 22.82
CA LEU A 644 -22.42 0.81 23.71
C LEU A 644 -23.46 1.94 23.60
N VAL A 645 -23.92 2.22 22.38
CA VAL A 645 -25.03 3.15 22.13
C VAL A 645 -26.31 2.64 22.79
N TYR A 646 -26.63 1.35 22.64
CA TYR A 646 -27.80 0.74 23.26
C TYR A 646 -27.75 0.84 24.79
N GLU A 647 -26.64 0.45 25.43
CA GLU A 647 -26.51 0.51 26.89
C GLU A 647 -26.69 1.94 27.41
N SER A 648 -26.11 2.93 26.72
CA SER A 648 -26.25 4.33 27.13
C SER A 648 -27.66 4.91 26.93
N ALA A 649 -28.40 4.41 25.93
CA ALA A 649 -29.76 4.86 25.64
C ALA A 649 -30.81 4.14 26.50
N PHE A 650 -30.67 2.82 26.69
CA PHE A 650 -31.71 1.93 27.20
C PHE A 650 -31.28 1.04 28.37
N GLY A 651 -29.99 0.68 28.50
CA GLY A 651 -29.48 -0.30 29.50
C GLY A 651 -29.84 0.02 30.95
N GLU A 652 -29.90 -0.93 31.87
CA GLU A 652 -30.36 -0.66 33.25
C GLU A 652 -29.38 0.27 34.03
N GLU A 653 -29.89 1.00 35.04
CA GLU A 653 -29.07 1.95 35.85
C GLU A 653 -28.01 1.27 36.71
#